data_AF-A0A9E3P2G6-F1
#
_entry.id   AF-A0A9E3P2G6-F1
#
_cell.length_a   1.000
_cell.length_b   1.000
_cell.length_c   1.000
_cell.angle_alpha   90.00
_cell.angle_beta   90.00
_cell.angle_gamma   90.00
#
_symmetry.space_group_name_H-M   'P 1'
#
loop_
_entity.id
_entity.type
_entity.pdbx_description
1 polymer ?
#
loop_
_entity_poly.entity_id
_entity_poly.type
_entity_poly.pdbx_seq_one_letter_code
_entity_poly.pdbx_strand_id
1 'polypeptide(L)'
;MNFRLARVSGLLFFSGACALIYQTAWFRELRLIFGASTASSAAVLAIFMGGLGLGGAILGSRADRAKNPLAMYANLELAVAVTSAVTPLLVQVAQRIYIGTGGITTLGPLGATVVRLLLSVVVLAGPAILMGGTLPAAARAVERASDVGRQRVAMLYGINTFGAVAGAVAANFLLMEVFGSRMTLWIACLVNALVAMVARSLSRSPELAPAGEAVAEETAPADTEDANTSPTFVSWFPPVAAAISGGTFMLMELVWYRMLGPILGGSSYTFGLILAVALAGIGLGGALYARTKIRPTLTIFAITCALEGLAIAIPYALGDRIAVLALLLRPLCSTGFAASILAWTVVAMIVVFPAAVVSGAQFPVVIGLYGRGDRSVGRDVGAAYLANTLGAIVGSIAGGFGLLPALSSTTCWRLVVTVLVSTAVLALALEVKGVGRRALLRRPAASAVACGLLALFFAASLGPTAAWRHSGIGAGRADRRIAEPSEHTIPKFVRLNRGIIAWEEDGLESSVALGNADGYAFIVNGKSDGHAISDGPTQIMSGLIGALLHPDPKRAMVIGLGTGSTAGWLGAIPSMERVDVVELEPAILRVARDCSAVNHDVLDNPKVHVALGDAREALLTTPARYDIVFSEPSNPYRAGISSMYTEEFYRATAERLNPHGIFVQWVQGYEVDAWCVATTMVTLKQVFKEVSLWRTTGGDLLVIAQNDPAVIDVAKMRSRLAEEPYASATRSVWRTSSVEGVLAHVVANPAMAEAMVKYELGAVNHDDHNVLEFAFARSVGHHGSIDEDIAGFAMRLGADVPRTTEPVSERAIVEEKWLFQAAIRRPLFPAPASRPAAEQTFASFVEHFQAGRFPSSIRAWRKTPRREPRYAEKMMLADMAASVPRDPELTAFVESIEREGQREFLRAFIAMRDDDPIRAAVALERGFVLHRKDPWIPQSISEAALELAVYLSRRDPVIATRMFEALGSKFAAEAQRVIRLSARAKVGAAIDKKHCADAMHDLEPAPFYGDIIRLRADCYLATKDPLEAEALEDLRLMTKWHGAFAAGVDLPPRPASTPEPEPTPAATAHAGAGDAGDAAEAGAADAGDAGGAEGGR
;
A
#
# COMPACT_ATOMS: atom_id res chain seq x y z
N MET A 1 -42.89 -4.76 19.15
CA MET A 1 -41.79 -5.52 19.77
C MET A 1 -42.13 -5.72 21.25
N ASN A 2 -41.98 -6.93 21.79
CA ASN A 2 -42.35 -7.22 23.19
C ASN A 2 -41.41 -6.46 24.15
N PHE A 3 -41.91 -5.86 25.23
CA PHE A 3 -41.14 -4.96 26.11
C PHE A 3 -39.90 -5.64 26.75
N ARG A 4 -40.04 -6.94 27.10
CA ARG A 4 -38.93 -7.80 27.58
C ARG A 4 -37.83 -8.00 26.54
N LEU A 5 -38.20 -8.26 25.28
CA LEU A 5 -37.24 -8.42 24.18
C LEU A 5 -36.49 -7.11 23.96
N ALA A 6 -37.19 -5.96 23.94
CA ALA A 6 -36.57 -4.66 23.74
C ALA A 6 -35.50 -4.32 24.81
N ARG A 7 -35.79 -4.57 26.09
CA ARG A 7 -34.84 -4.33 27.19
C ARG A 7 -33.59 -5.21 27.08
N VAL A 8 -33.74 -6.51 26.82
CA VAL A 8 -32.61 -7.44 26.68
C VAL A 8 -31.79 -7.14 25.41
N SER A 9 -32.47 -6.77 24.33
CA SER A 9 -31.81 -6.30 23.10
C SER A 9 -30.90 -5.09 23.34
N GLY A 10 -31.34 -4.12 24.15
CA GLY A 10 -30.51 -2.96 24.51
C GLY A 10 -29.23 -3.36 25.27
N LEU A 11 -29.32 -4.35 26.17
CA LEU A 11 -28.15 -4.87 26.88
C LEU A 11 -27.16 -5.54 25.93
N LEU A 12 -27.65 -6.36 24.99
CA LEU A 12 -26.80 -7.01 23.99
C LEU A 12 -26.19 -6.03 22.99
N PHE A 13 -26.85 -4.91 22.70
CA PHE A 13 -26.24 -3.87 21.86
C PHE A 13 -24.95 -3.34 22.51
N PHE A 14 -24.98 -2.97 23.79
CA PHE A 14 -23.78 -2.46 24.47
C PHE A 14 -22.75 -3.56 24.77
N SER A 15 -23.19 -4.79 25.10
CA SER A 15 -22.30 -5.94 25.26
C SER A 15 -21.56 -6.26 23.94
N GLY A 16 -22.29 -6.31 22.82
CA GLY A 16 -21.70 -6.46 21.48
C GLY A 16 -20.72 -5.35 21.13
N ALA A 17 -21.02 -4.10 21.48
CA ALA A 17 -20.08 -2.98 21.29
C ALA A 17 -18.78 -3.19 22.08
N CYS A 18 -18.88 -3.56 23.36
CA CYS A 18 -17.72 -3.83 24.20
C CYS A 18 -16.90 -5.02 23.65
N ALA A 19 -17.56 -6.08 23.20
CA ALA A 19 -16.91 -7.25 22.62
C ALA A 19 -15.95 -6.90 21.48
N LEU A 20 -16.38 -6.04 20.55
CA LEU A 20 -15.56 -5.63 19.40
C LEU A 20 -14.51 -4.58 19.78
N ILE A 21 -14.77 -3.74 20.77
CA ILE A 21 -13.74 -2.86 21.33
C ILE A 21 -12.62 -3.69 21.98
N TYR A 22 -12.95 -4.73 22.75
CA TYR A 22 -11.95 -5.62 23.32
C TYR A 22 -11.17 -6.36 22.25
N GLN A 23 -11.86 -6.96 21.27
CA GLN A 23 -11.22 -7.71 20.19
C GLN A 23 -10.23 -6.83 19.43
N THR A 24 -10.61 -5.60 19.08
CA THR A 24 -9.74 -4.66 18.37
C THR A 24 -8.54 -4.23 19.22
N ALA A 25 -8.73 -3.94 20.51
CA ALA A 25 -7.65 -3.58 21.43
C ALA A 25 -6.66 -4.74 21.64
N TRP A 26 -7.15 -5.96 21.91
CA TRP A 26 -6.30 -7.14 22.11
C TRP A 26 -5.52 -7.52 20.85
N PHE A 27 -6.16 -7.45 19.68
CA PHE A 27 -5.50 -7.73 18.41
C PHE A 27 -4.30 -6.80 18.21
N ARG A 28 -4.47 -5.51 18.52
CA ARG A 28 -3.42 -4.50 18.46
C ARG A 28 -2.29 -4.76 19.46
N GLU A 29 -2.62 -5.00 20.74
CA GLU A 29 -1.61 -5.24 21.79
C GLU A 29 -0.78 -6.50 21.54
N LEU A 30 -1.42 -7.60 21.10
CA LEU A 30 -0.71 -8.85 20.84
C LEU A 30 0.16 -8.77 19.58
N ARG A 31 -0.25 -7.98 18.57
CA ARG A 31 0.53 -7.70 17.37
C ARG A 31 1.87 -7.01 17.68
N LEU A 32 1.89 -6.13 18.67
CA LEU A 32 3.13 -5.42 19.09
C LEU A 32 4.17 -6.36 19.73
N ILE A 33 3.73 -7.49 20.29
CA ILE A 33 4.59 -8.47 20.97
C ILE A 33 5.00 -9.59 20.01
N PHE A 34 4.02 -10.14 19.30
CA PHE A 34 4.16 -11.34 18.49
C PHE A 34 4.47 -11.05 17.02
N GLY A 35 4.62 -9.78 16.67
CA GLY A 35 4.87 -9.31 15.32
C GLY A 35 3.59 -9.09 14.51
N ALA A 36 3.74 -8.27 13.48
CA ALA A 36 2.69 -7.78 12.60
C ALA A 36 2.25 -8.74 11.50
N SER A 37 2.76 -9.98 11.53
CA SER A 37 2.45 -11.05 10.56
C SER A 37 0.97 -11.47 10.55
N THR A 38 0.53 -11.93 9.39
CA THR A 38 -0.76 -12.58 9.14
C THR A 38 -0.87 -13.82 10.03
N ALA A 39 0.25 -14.50 10.25
CA ALA A 39 0.34 -15.66 11.10
C ALA A 39 -0.07 -15.39 12.55
N SER A 40 0.57 -14.39 13.17
CA SER A 40 0.27 -13.98 14.54
C SER A 40 -1.16 -13.47 14.67
N SER A 41 -1.64 -12.74 13.66
CA SER A 41 -3.00 -12.21 13.61
C SER A 41 -4.07 -13.29 13.56
N ALA A 42 -3.93 -14.27 12.66
CA ALA A 42 -4.86 -15.39 12.52
C ALA A 42 -4.91 -16.26 13.78
N ALA A 43 -3.76 -16.50 14.40
CA ALA A 43 -3.64 -17.21 15.67
C ALA A 43 -4.42 -16.54 16.82
N VAL A 44 -4.27 -15.23 16.99
CA VAL A 44 -4.97 -14.45 18.01
C VAL A 44 -6.48 -14.50 17.78
N LEU A 45 -6.93 -14.28 16.54
CA LEU A 45 -8.33 -14.38 16.18
C LEU A 45 -8.88 -15.78 16.44
N ALA A 46 -8.11 -16.83 16.12
CA ALA A 46 -8.50 -18.21 16.33
C ALA A 46 -8.69 -18.55 17.81
N ILE A 47 -7.83 -18.03 18.68
CA ILE A 47 -7.95 -18.22 20.14
C ILE A 47 -9.17 -17.50 20.68
N PHE A 48 -9.40 -16.25 20.28
CA PHE A 48 -10.57 -15.48 20.69
C PHE A 48 -11.87 -16.17 20.23
N MET A 49 -11.96 -16.50 18.95
CA MET A 49 -13.10 -17.22 18.38
C MET A 49 -13.28 -18.58 19.06
N GLY A 50 -12.21 -19.36 19.20
CA GLY A 50 -12.23 -20.67 19.87
C GLY A 50 -12.74 -20.59 21.31
N GLY A 51 -12.33 -19.56 22.05
CA GLY A 51 -12.85 -19.24 23.37
C GLY A 51 -14.36 -18.98 23.36
N LEU A 52 -14.85 -18.14 22.44
CA LEU A 52 -16.30 -17.88 22.27
C LEU A 52 -17.09 -19.16 21.98
N GLY A 53 -16.63 -19.99 21.06
CA GLY A 53 -17.27 -21.27 20.72
C GLY A 53 -17.30 -22.24 21.90
N LEU A 54 -16.15 -22.42 22.58
CA LEU A 54 -16.02 -23.28 23.75
C LEU A 54 -16.91 -22.79 24.91
N GLY A 55 -16.92 -21.49 25.14
CA GLY A 55 -17.80 -20.83 26.10
C GLY A 55 -19.27 -21.09 25.84
N GLY A 56 -19.71 -20.95 24.58
CA GLY A 56 -21.09 -21.24 24.17
C GLY A 56 -21.49 -22.70 24.45
N ALA A 57 -20.61 -23.66 24.13
CA ALA A 57 -20.88 -25.08 24.40
C ALA A 57 -20.93 -25.41 25.90
N ILE A 58 -19.97 -24.90 26.68
CA ILE A 58 -19.84 -25.18 28.12
C ILE A 58 -20.91 -24.46 28.95
N LEU A 59 -21.18 -23.19 28.64
CA LEU A 59 -22.08 -22.34 29.41
C LEU A 59 -23.52 -22.38 28.88
N GLY A 60 -23.74 -22.77 27.62
CA GLY A 60 -25.09 -22.91 27.04
C GLY A 60 -25.94 -23.97 27.75
N SER A 61 -25.35 -25.13 28.04
CA SER A 61 -26.03 -26.17 28.83
C SER A 61 -26.34 -25.74 30.27
N ARG A 62 -25.50 -24.88 30.85
CA ARG A 62 -25.74 -24.28 32.19
C ARG A 62 -26.82 -23.21 32.13
N ALA A 63 -26.88 -22.43 31.06
CA ALA A 63 -27.93 -21.42 30.84
C ALA A 63 -29.33 -22.06 30.78
N ASP A 64 -29.46 -23.23 30.14
CA ASP A 64 -30.72 -23.97 30.10
C ASP A 64 -31.19 -24.44 31.49
N ARG A 65 -30.26 -24.73 32.41
CA ARG A 65 -30.53 -25.15 33.79
C ARG A 65 -30.63 -23.99 34.79
N ALA A 66 -30.38 -22.75 34.35
CA ALA A 66 -30.34 -21.60 35.24
C ALA A 66 -31.75 -21.17 35.66
N LYS A 67 -32.01 -21.10 36.98
CA LYS A 67 -33.28 -20.61 37.53
C LYS A 67 -33.60 -19.17 37.13
N ASN A 68 -32.57 -18.33 36.97
CA ASN A 68 -32.69 -16.96 36.48
C ASN A 68 -31.63 -16.70 35.40
N PRO A 69 -31.94 -16.96 34.12
CA PRO A 69 -30.98 -16.79 33.02
C PRO A 69 -30.47 -15.36 32.86
N LEU A 70 -31.29 -14.35 33.17
CA LEU A 70 -30.88 -12.94 33.11
C LEU A 70 -29.88 -12.56 34.22
N ALA A 71 -30.02 -13.16 35.41
CA ALA A 71 -29.03 -13.03 36.47
C ALA A 71 -27.70 -13.73 36.13
N MET A 72 -27.76 -14.89 35.45
CA MET A 72 -26.56 -15.56 34.93
C MET A 72 -25.87 -14.69 33.88
N TYR A 73 -26.63 -14.11 32.94
CA TYR A 73 -26.10 -13.14 31.98
C TYR A 73 -25.40 -11.97 32.68
N ALA A 74 -26.02 -11.37 33.69
CA ALA A 74 -25.41 -10.27 34.46
C ALA A 74 -24.08 -10.67 35.12
N ASN A 75 -24.00 -11.86 35.70
CA ASN A 75 -22.76 -12.35 36.32
C ASN A 75 -21.66 -12.61 35.27
N LEU A 76 -22.02 -13.12 34.09
CA LEU A 76 -21.08 -13.30 32.98
C LEU A 76 -20.54 -11.96 32.50
N GLU A 77 -21.38 -10.96 32.28
CA GLU A 77 -20.95 -9.63 31.84
C GLU A 77 -20.00 -8.94 32.84
N LEU A 78 -20.25 -9.09 34.15
CA LEU A 78 -19.34 -8.60 35.18
C LEU A 78 -18.00 -9.35 35.17
N ALA A 79 -18.04 -10.67 35.02
CA ALA A 79 -16.84 -11.48 34.92
C ALA A 79 -16.02 -11.15 33.66
N VAL A 80 -16.68 -10.89 32.52
CA VAL A 80 -16.03 -10.38 31.30
C VAL A 80 -15.35 -9.05 31.58
N ALA A 81 -16.03 -8.09 32.19
CA ALA A 81 -15.44 -6.79 32.52
C ALA A 81 -14.17 -6.91 33.40
N VAL A 82 -14.24 -7.74 34.45
CA VAL A 82 -13.10 -7.95 35.37
C VAL A 82 -11.95 -8.69 34.69
N THR A 83 -12.24 -9.75 33.95
CA THR A 83 -11.18 -10.52 33.26
C THR A 83 -10.54 -9.72 32.13
N SER A 84 -11.31 -8.95 31.37
CA SER A 84 -10.79 -8.02 30.36
C SER A 84 -9.90 -6.94 30.99
N ALA A 85 -10.29 -6.36 32.13
CA ALA A 85 -9.49 -5.36 32.85
C ALA A 85 -8.10 -5.86 33.29
N VAL A 86 -7.94 -7.17 33.49
CA VAL A 86 -6.66 -7.80 33.87
C VAL A 86 -5.74 -8.03 32.66
N THR A 87 -6.30 -8.07 31.44
CA THR A 87 -5.53 -8.42 30.23
C THR A 87 -4.31 -7.56 29.95
N PRO A 88 -4.27 -6.22 30.17
CA PRO A 88 -3.07 -5.44 29.91
C PRO A 88 -1.86 -5.88 30.76
N LEU A 89 -2.10 -6.35 31.99
CA LEU A 89 -1.06 -6.91 32.85
C LEU A 89 -0.58 -8.27 32.30
N LEU A 90 -1.51 -9.13 31.88
CA LEU A 90 -1.17 -10.43 31.29
C LEU A 90 -0.36 -10.30 30.01
N VAL A 91 -0.68 -9.30 29.18
CA VAL A 91 0.04 -8.95 27.95
C VAL A 91 1.48 -8.56 28.27
N GLN A 92 1.72 -7.71 29.28
CA GLN A 92 3.08 -7.34 29.71
C GLN A 92 3.87 -8.55 30.24
N VAL A 93 3.23 -9.43 31.01
CA VAL A 93 3.86 -10.66 31.50
C VAL A 93 4.20 -11.59 30.34
N ALA A 94 3.28 -11.78 29.40
CA ALA A 94 3.49 -12.58 28.20
C ALA A 94 4.65 -12.05 27.37
N GLN A 95 4.75 -10.73 27.18
CA GLN A 95 5.87 -10.09 26.48
C GLN A 95 7.22 -10.40 27.15
N ARG A 96 7.32 -10.23 28.47
CA ARG A 96 8.56 -10.50 29.21
C ARG A 96 8.97 -11.96 29.12
N ILE A 97 8.01 -12.88 29.23
CA ILE A 97 8.26 -14.32 29.07
C ILE A 97 8.77 -14.59 27.66
N TYR A 98 8.06 -14.11 26.63
CA TYR A 98 8.38 -14.35 25.24
C TYR A 98 9.78 -13.84 24.86
N ILE A 99 10.09 -12.58 25.19
CA ILE A 99 11.40 -11.97 24.96
C ILE A 99 12.48 -12.73 25.75
N GLY A 100 12.20 -13.13 26.99
CA GLY A 100 13.10 -13.92 27.83
C GLY A 100 13.44 -15.30 27.28
N THR A 101 12.61 -15.88 26.40
CA THR A 101 12.93 -17.13 25.69
C THR A 101 13.85 -16.93 24.47
N GLY A 102 14.16 -15.68 24.10
CA GLY A 102 14.88 -15.35 22.87
C GLY A 102 14.01 -15.41 21.60
N GLY A 103 12.68 -15.56 21.76
CA GLY A 103 11.69 -15.52 20.69
C GLY A 103 12.04 -16.35 19.45
N ILE A 104 11.77 -15.82 18.26
CA ILE A 104 12.03 -16.51 16.99
C ILE A 104 13.50 -16.83 16.76
N THR A 105 14.41 -16.00 17.28
CA THR A 105 15.85 -16.17 17.05
C THR A 105 16.41 -17.41 17.76
N THR A 106 15.84 -17.78 18.90
CA THR A 106 16.29 -18.95 19.69
C THR A 106 15.39 -20.17 19.50
N LEU A 107 14.07 -19.97 19.43
CA LEU A 107 13.10 -21.06 19.33
C LEU A 107 12.85 -21.52 17.88
N GLY A 108 13.32 -20.75 16.89
CA GLY A 108 12.94 -20.89 15.50
C GLY A 108 11.46 -20.51 15.26
N PRO A 109 11.02 -20.46 13.99
CA PRO A 109 9.66 -20.03 13.64
C PRO A 109 8.57 -20.87 14.32
N LEU A 110 8.68 -22.21 14.26
CA LEU A 110 7.69 -23.12 14.82
C LEU A 110 7.60 -23.00 16.36
N GLY A 111 8.74 -23.05 17.05
CA GLY A 111 8.79 -22.98 18.51
C GLY A 111 8.27 -21.65 19.04
N ALA A 112 8.68 -20.55 18.39
CA ALA A 112 8.16 -19.22 18.68
C ALA A 112 6.64 -19.16 18.50
N THR A 113 6.09 -19.60 17.36
CA THR A 113 4.64 -19.62 17.14
C THR A 113 3.88 -20.40 18.21
N VAL A 114 4.39 -21.57 18.62
CA VAL A 114 3.76 -22.37 19.69
C VAL A 114 3.75 -21.60 21.01
N VAL A 115 4.87 -20.99 21.41
CA VAL A 115 4.93 -20.19 22.66
C VAL A 115 3.99 -18.99 22.59
N ARG A 116 3.94 -18.27 21.46
CA ARG A 116 3.01 -17.15 21.25
C ARG A 116 1.55 -17.58 21.38
N LEU A 117 1.20 -18.72 20.80
CA LEU A 117 -0.15 -19.29 20.88
C LEU A 117 -0.52 -19.58 22.34
N LEU A 118 0.37 -20.26 23.07
CA LEU A 118 0.14 -20.58 24.49
C LEU A 118 -0.03 -19.30 25.34
N LEU A 119 0.83 -18.31 25.14
CA LEU A 119 0.74 -17.04 25.85
C LEU A 119 -0.53 -16.26 25.48
N SER A 120 -0.92 -16.25 24.20
CA SER A 120 -2.17 -15.65 23.73
C SER A 120 -3.40 -16.33 24.36
N VAL A 121 -3.38 -17.66 24.51
CA VAL A 121 -4.44 -18.42 25.20
C VAL A 121 -4.56 -17.96 26.65
N VAL A 122 -3.44 -17.80 27.36
CA VAL A 122 -3.45 -17.34 28.75
C VAL A 122 -4.07 -15.94 28.88
N VAL A 123 -3.79 -15.04 27.93
CA VAL A 123 -4.33 -13.68 27.93
C VAL A 123 -5.84 -13.67 27.61
N LEU A 124 -6.26 -14.42 26.58
CA LEU A 124 -7.58 -14.23 25.96
C LEU A 124 -8.65 -15.26 26.36
N ALA A 125 -8.26 -16.46 26.79
CA ALA A 125 -9.22 -17.55 27.00
C ALA A 125 -10.27 -17.21 28.07
N GLY A 126 -9.86 -16.55 29.17
CA GLY A 126 -10.73 -16.13 30.25
C GLY A 126 -11.94 -15.30 29.77
N PRO A 127 -11.72 -14.07 29.27
CA PRO A 127 -12.82 -13.24 28.80
C PRO A 127 -13.56 -13.85 27.60
N ALA A 128 -12.86 -14.49 26.65
CA ALA A 128 -13.50 -15.08 25.47
C ALA A 128 -14.47 -16.23 25.80
N ILE A 129 -14.09 -17.14 26.71
CA ILE A 129 -14.97 -18.23 27.18
C ILE A 129 -16.20 -17.68 27.89
N LEU A 130 -16.03 -16.63 28.70
CA LEU A 130 -17.16 -15.99 29.41
C LEU A 130 -18.11 -15.30 28.43
N MET A 131 -17.57 -14.57 27.45
CA MET A 131 -18.34 -13.94 26.37
C MET A 131 -19.13 -14.96 25.54
N GLY A 132 -18.58 -16.15 25.30
CA GLY A 132 -19.27 -17.23 24.60
C GLY A 132 -20.59 -17.66 25.26
N GLY A 133 -20.70 -17.48 26.59
CA GLY A 133 -21.89 -17.83 27.36
C GLY A 133 -22.98 -16.75 27.41
N THR A 134 -22.69 -15.51 26.99
CA THR A 134 -23.63 -14.38 27.16
C THR A 134 -24.84 -14.51 26.24
N LEU A 135 -24.64 -14.84 24.96
CA LEU A 135 -25.73 -15.02 24.01
C LEU A 135 -26.66 -16.20 24.37
N PRO A 136 -26.17 -17.41 24.73
CA PRO A 136 -27.03 -18.48 25.23
C PRO A 136 -27.86 -18.09 26.47
N ALA A 137 -27.27 -17.38 27.43
CA ALA A 137 -27.97 -16.91 28.62
C ALA A 137 -29.06 -15.87 28.30
N ALA A 138 -28.76 -14.90 27.43
CA ALA A 138 -29.70 -13.89 26.97
C ALA A 138 -30.83 -14.50 26.11
N ALA A 139 -30.50 -15.44 25.22
CA ALA A 139 -31.47 -16.18 24.42
C ALA A 139 -32.47 -16.93 25.30
N ARG A 140 -31.97 -17.69 26.29
CA ARG A 140 -32.83 -18.41 27.24
C ARG A 140 -33.70 -17.47 28.07
N ALA A 141 -33.26 -16.24 28.35
CA ALA A 141 -34.03 -15.25 29.09
C ALA A 141 -35.24 -14.68 28.33
N VAL A 142 -35.32 -14.83 27.00
CA VAL A 142 -36.35 -14.21 26.13
C VAL A 142 -37.20 -15.23 25.35
N GLU A 143 -36.68 -16.44 25.16
CA GLU A 143 -37.36 -17.51 24.44
C GLU A 143 -38.64 -18.02 25.10
N ARG A 144 -39.59 -18.52 24.29
CA ARG A 144 -40.87 -19.11 24.73
C ARG A 144 -41.29 -20.24 23.79
N ALA A 145 -42.03 -21.22 24.30
CA ALA A 145 -42.55 -22.36 23.52
C ALA A 145 -43.28 -21.98 22.21
N SER A 146 -43.89 -20.79 22.15
CA SER A 146 -44.58 -20.26 20.96
C SER A 146 -43.66 -19.88 19.79
N ASP A 147 -42.35 -19.72 20.01
CA ASP A 147 -41.38 -19.31 18.99
C ASP A 147 -40.75 -20.52 18.29
N VAL A 148 -41.56 -21.21 17.49
CA VAL A 148 -41.17 -22.46 16.80
C VAL A 148 -39.94 -22.27 15.88
N GLY A 149 -39.71 -21.05 15.38
CA GLY A 149 -38.60 -20.70 14.49
C GLY A 149 -37.42 -19.98 15.17
N ARG A 150 -37.43 -19.83 16.50
CA ARG A 150 -36.38 -19.12 17.28
C ARG A 150 -36.09 -17.71 16.75
N GLN A 151 -37.12 -17.00 16.30
CA GLN A 151 -37.03 -15.67 15.69
C GLN A 151 -36.51 -14.62 16.69
N ARG A 152 -36.80 -14.79 17.98
CA ARG A 152 -36.28 -13.91 19.03
C ARG A 152 -34.78 -14.04 19.21
N VAL A 153 -34.22 -15.25 19.11
CA VAL A 153 -32.76 -15.47 19.12
C VAL A 153 -32.13 -14.78 17.92
N ALA A 154 -32.73 -14.87 16.74
CA ALA A 154 -32.26 -14.18 15.54
C ALA A 154 -32.26 -12.65 15.71
N MET A 155 -33.28 -12.07 16.35
CA MET A 155 -33.33 -10.63 16.67
C MET A 155 -32.24 -10.23 17.67
N LEU A 156 -32.03 -11.02 18.73
CA LEU A 156 -30.97 -10.78 19.72
C LEU A 156 -29.58 -10.84 19.08
N TYR A 157 -29.33 -11.84 18.22
CA TYR A 157 -28.10 -11.95 17.44
C TYR A 157 -27.88 -10.74 16.53
N GLY A 158 -28.92 -10.31 15.79
CA GLY A 158 -28.85 -9.14 14.91
C GLY A 158 -28.51 -7.85 15.68
N ILE A 159 -29.17 -7.59 16.81
CA ILE A 159 -28.94 -6.39 17.62
C ILE A 159 -27.57 -6.42 18.32
N ASN A 160 -27.14 -7.58 18.82
CA ASN A 160 -25.78 -7.76 19.34
C ASN A 160 -24.74 -7.42 18.27
N THR A 161 -24.98 -7.85 17.03
CA THR A 161 -24.08 -7.59 15.90
C THR A 161 -24.10 -6.11 15.50
N PHE A 162 -25.25 -5.42 15.55
CA PHE A 162 -25.26 -3.95 15.38
C PHE A 162 -24.51 -3.22 16.49
N GLY A 163 -24.57 -3.72 17.72
CA GLY A 163 -23.72 -3.29 18.82
C GLY A 163 -22.24 -3.43 18.48
N ALA A 164 -21.85 -4.62 18.01
CA ALA A 164 -20.51 -4.91 17.51
C ALA A 164 -20.04 -3.95 16.41
N VAL A 165 -20.91 -3.59 15.44
CA VAL A 165 -20.63 -2.56 14.44
C VAL A 165 -20.32 -1.22 15.09
N ALA A 166 -21.18 -0.77 16.03
CA ALA A 166 -20.97 0.49 16.74
C ALA A 166 -19.65 0.48 17.53
N GLY A 167 -19.32 -0.63 18.18
CA GLY A 167 -18.05 -0.82 18.88
C GLY A 167 -16.84 -0.78 17.94
N ALA A 168 -16.89 -1.49 16.82
CA ALA A 168 -15.82 -1.52 15.82
C ALA A 168 -15.60 -0.14 15.16
N VAL A 169 -16.67 0.58 14.86
CA VAL A 169 -16.59 1.95 14.33
C VAL A 169 -16.05 2.91 15.39
N ALA A 170 -16.57 2.86 16.62
CA ALA A 170 -16.09 3.72 17.70
C ALA A 170 -14.60 3.47 18.01
N ALA A 171 -14.17 2.21 18.08
CA ALA A 171 -12.77 1.85 18.32
C ALA A 171 -11.85 2.42 17.23
N ASN A 172 -12.15 2.15 15.96
CA ASN A 172 -11.27 2.44 14.83
C ASN A 172 -11.29 3.92 14.37
N PHE A 173 -12.38 4.65 14.59
CA PHE A 173 -12.54 6.02 14.10
C PHE A 173 -12.51 7.10 15.18
N LEU A 174 -12.46 6.71 16.47
CA LEU A 174 -12.52 7.68 17.56
C LEU A 174 -11.69 7.27 18.79
N LEU A 175 -12.04 6.14 19.42
CA LEU A 175 -11.54 5.84 20.77
C LEU A 175 -10.03 5.57 20.80
N MET A 176 -9.51 4.77 19.86
CA MET A 176 -8.08 4.45 19.84
C MET A 176 -7.20 5.65 19.51
N GLU A 177 -7.67 6.52 18.62
CA GLU A 177 -6.93 7.73 18.27
C GLU A 177 -6.94 8.75 19.40
N VAL A 178 -8.07 8.90 20.12
CA VAL A 178 -8.20 9.92 21.17
C VAL A 178 -7.60 9.45 22.50
N PHE A 179 -7.82 8.19 22.86
CA PHE A 179 -7.52 7.67 24.19
C PHE A 179 -6.39 6.62 24.22
N GLY A 180 -5.94 6.13 23.07
CA GLY A 180 -5.04 4.97 23.01
C GLY A 180 -5.73 3.64 23.32
N SER A 181 -4.97 2.56 23.34
CA SER A 181 -5.46 1.18 23.38
C SER A 181 -5.96 0.80 24.78
N ARG A 182 -5.17 1.10 25.81
CA ARG A 182 -5.46 0.74 27.20
C ARG A 182 -6.68 1.47 27.73
N MET A 183 -6.76 2.79 27.55
CA MET A 183 -7.90 3.55 28.05
C MET A 183 -9.19 3.15 27.31
N THR A 184 -9.12 2.89 26.00
CA THR A 184 -10.25 2.35 25.23
C THR A 184 -10.75 1.02 25.81
N LEU A 185 -9.83 0.13 26.20
CA LEU A 185 -10.17 -1.13 26.87
C LEU A 185 -10.83 -0.89 28.24
N TRP A 186 -10.33 0.05 29.04
CA TRP A 186 -10.93 0.41 30.33
C TRP A 186 -12.33 1.03 30.20
N ILE A 187 -12.54 1.88 29.20
CA ILE A 187 -13.87 2.44 28.88
C ILE A 187 -14.84 1.31 28.56
N ALA A 188 -14.45 0.34 27.73
CA ALA A 188 -15.28 -0.83 27.45
C ALA A 188 -15.56 -1.66 28.72
N CYS A 189 -14.58 -1.85 29.61
CA CYS A 189 -14.79 -2.53 30.90
C CYS A 189 -15.85 -1.84 31.76
N LEU A 190 -15.81 -0.50 31.82
CA LEU A 190 -16.80 0.28 32.56
C LEU A 190 -18.21 0.16 31.97
N VAL A 191 -18.34 0.23 30.63
CA VAL A 191 -19.62 0.04 29.95
C VAL A 191 -20.15 -1.38 30.19
N ASN A 192 -19.30 -2.41 30.12
CA ASN A 192 -19.69 -3.80 30.32
C ASN A 192 -20.12 -4.06 31.78
N ALA A 193 -19.45 -3.45 32.76
CA ALA A 193 -19.87 -3.47 34.16
C ALA A 193 -21.23 -2.77 34.36
N LEU A 194 -21.49 -1.67 33.65
CA LEU A 194 -22.79 -1.00 33.66
C LEU A 194 -23.90 -1.90 33.08
N VAL A 195 -23.63 -2.58 31.95
CA VAL A 195 -24.53 -3.58 31.37
C VAL A 195 -24.85 -4.67 32.39
N ALA A 196 -23.83 -5.19 33.10
CA ALA A 196 -24.02 -6.17 34.16
C ALA A 196 -24.91 -5.65 35.30
N MET A 197 -24.69 -4.42 35.77
CA MET A 197 -25.50 -3.80 36.83
C MET A 197 -26.96 -3.60 36.42
N VAL A 198 -27.20 -3.12 35.20
CA VAL A 198 -28.57 -2.94 34.67
C VAL A 198 -29.24 -4.29 34.46
N ALA A 199 -28.55 -5.29 33.90
CA ALA A 199 -29.07 -6.65 33.77
C ALA A 199 -29.43 -7.27 35.12
N ARG A 200 -28.59 -7.06 36.15
CA ARG A 200 -28.84 -7.52 37.51
C ARG A 200 -30.06 -6.85 38.12
N SER A 201 -30.22 -5.54 37.93
CA SER A 201 -31.41 -4.79 38.36
C SER A 201 -32.67 -5.32 37.67
N LEU A 202 -32.64 -5.50 36.35
CA LEU A 202 -33.75 -6.05 35.57
C LEU A 202 -34.10 -7.48 35.96
N SER A 203 -33.11 -8.29 36.35
CA SER A 203 -33.34 -9.68 36.82
C SER A 203 -34.13 -9.78 38.13
N ARG A 204 -34.24 -8.67 38.87
CA ARG A 204 -35.01 -8.56 40.12
C ARG A 204 -36.43 -8.00 39.90
N SER A 205 -36.76 -7.53 38.69
CA SER A 205 -38.08 -6.99 38.39
C SER A 205 -39.13 -8.12 38.27
N PRO A 206 -40.29 -8.01 38.95
CA PRO A 206 -41.38 -9.00 38.86
C PRO A 206 -41.89 -9.23 37.42
N GLU A 207 -41.83 -8.20 36.56
CA GLU A 207 -42.24 -8.27 35.15
C GLU A 207 -41.36 -9.22 34.30
N LEU A 208 -40.15 -9.49 34.77
CA LEU A 208 -39.12 -10.28 34.08
C LEU A 208 -38.84 -11.62 34.77
N ALA A 209 -39.52 -11.92 35.88
CA ALA A 209 -39.46 -13.22 36.53
C ALA A 209 -39.74 -14.34 35.52
N PRO A 210 -39.09 -15.51 35.65
CA PRO A 210 -39.50 -16.69 34.90
C PRO A 210 -41.00 -16.88 35.17
N ALA A 211 -41.81 -16.95 34.11
CA ALA A 211 -43.19 -17.36 34.26
C ALA A 211 -43.14 -18.71 34.99
N GLY A 212 -43.68 -18.74 36.20
CA GLY A 212 -43.64 -19.92 37.05
C GLY A 212 -44.16 -21.12 36.27
N GLU A 213 -43.55 -22.27 36.54
CA GLU A 213 -44.15 -23.56 36.28
C GLU A 213 -45.56 -23.55 36.92
N ALA A 214 -46.58 -23.24 36.12
CA ALA A 214 -47.86 -23.87 36.34
C ALA A 214 -47.62 -25.33 35.99
N VAL A 215 -47.36 -26.12 37.03
CA VAL A 215 -47.61 -27.56 37.02
C VAL A 215 -49.10 -27.70 36.73
N ALA A 216 -49.45 -27.79 35.44
CA ALA A 216 -50.72 -28.30 34.99
C ALA A 216 -50.47 -29.75 34.59
N GLU A 217 -50.56 -30.60 35.60
CA GLU A 217 -50.87 -32.00 35.45
C GLU A 217 -52.30 -32.07 34.87
N GLU A 218 -52.41 -32.06 33.54
CA GLU A 218 -53.68 -32.34 32.87
C GLU A 218 -53.44 -33.20 31.64
N THR A 219 -53.75 -34.48 31.82
CA THR A 219 -53.84 -35.55 30.82
C THR A 219 -54.79 -35.16 29.69
N ALA A 220 -54.29 -35.11 28.45
CA ALA A 220 -55.09 -35.20 27.22
C ALA A 220 -54.21 -35.76 26.08
N PRO A 221 -54.81 -36.45 25.09
CA PRO A 221 -54.31 -37.70 24.55
C PRO A 221 -53.14 -37.55 23.57
N ALA A 222 -52.38 -38.64 23.47
CA ALA A 222 -51.39 -38.87 22.43
C ALA A 222 -52.08 -38.93 21.05
N ASP A 223 -52.16 -37.79 20.37
CA ASP A 223 -52.19 -37.80 18.91
C ASP A 223 -50.78 -38.11 18.43
N THR A 224 -50.58 -39.40 18.24
CA THR A 224 -49.47 -40.01 17.53
C THR A 224 -49.54 -39.63 16.05
N GLU A 225 -49.00 -38.47 15.69
CA GLU A 225 -48.49 -38.15 14.34
C GLU A 225 -47.70 -36.83 14.47
N ASP A 226 -46.51 -36.75 13.84
CA ASP A 226 -45.55 -35.62 13.80
C ASP A 226 -44.44 -35.49 14.87
N ALA A 227 -44.36 -36.36 15.88
CA ALA A 227 -43.32 -36.22 16.92
C ALA A 227 -41.90 -36.72 16.52
N ASN A 228 -41.67 -37.21 15.30
CA ASN A 228 -40.36 -37.79 14.93
C ASN A 228 -40.05 -37.71 13.43
N THR A 229 -39.83 -36.51 12.87
CA THR A 229 -39.40 -36.35 11.47
C THR A 229 -38.34 -35.26 11.28
N SER A 230 -37.22 -35.38 11.97
CA SER A 230 -35.94 -35.24 11.27
C SER A 230 -35.34 -36.65 11.28
N PRO A 231 -35.22 -37.32 10.13
CA PRO A 231 -34.75 -38.69 10.13
C PRO A 231 -33.33 -38.72 10.73
N THR A 232 -33.09 -39.69 11.61
CA THR A 232 -31.83 -39.86 12.38
C THR A 232 -30.56 -39.81 11.53
N PHE A 233 -30.67 -40.06 10.22
CA PHE A 233 -29.56 -40.00 9.25
C PHE A 233 -29.00 -38.59 8.97
N VAL A 234 -29.67 -37.50 9.36
CA VAL A 234 -29.25 -36.11 9.04
C VAL A 234 -28.70 -35.35 10.26
N SER A 235 -28.65 -35.97 11.43
CA SER A 235 -28.22 -35.30 12.68
C SER A 235 -26.79 -34.74 12.66
N TRP A 236 -25.92 -35.29 11.80
CA TRP A 236 -24.54 -34.81 11.59
C TRP A 236 -24.45 -33.56 10.70
N PHE A 237 -25.49 -33.24 9.92
CA PHE A 237 -25.42 -32.19 8.91
C PHE A 237 -25.42 -30.76 9.50
N PRO A 238 -26.29 -30.39 10.47
CA PRO A 238 -26.29 -29.04 11.04
C PRO A 238 -24.92 -28.55 11.58
N PRO A 239 -24.11 -29.34 12.30
CA PRO A 239 -22.77 -28.90 12.70
C PRO A 239 -21.81 -28.74 11.51
N VAL A 240 -21.87 -29.64 10.52
CA VAL A 240 -21.04 -29.49 9.31
C VAL A 240 -21.45 -28.26 8.50
N ALA A 241 -22.75 -28.00 8.36
CA ALA A 241 -23.30 -26.82 7.72
C ALA A 241 -22.86 -25.53 8.43
N ALA A 242 -22.92 -25.51 9.76
CA ALA A 242 -22.39 -24.40 10.57
C ALA A 242 -20.90 -24.18 10.31
N ALA A 243 -20.09 -25.24 10.36
CA ALA A 243 -18.65 -25.17 10.15
C ALA A 243 -18.28 -24.69 8.74
N ILE A 244 -18.95 -25.20 7.70
CA ILE A 244 -18.71 -24.74 6.33
C ILE A 244 -19.09 -23.26 6.21
N SER A 245 -20.26 -22.84 6.71
CA SER A 245 -20.70 -21.44 6.68
C SER A 245 -19.69 -20.50 7.33
N GLY A 246 -19.23 -20.82 8.54
CA GLY A 246 -18.23 -20.02 9.25
C GLY A 246 -16.88 -20.01 8.53
N GLY A 247 -16.44 -21.17 8.01
CA GLY A 247 -15.17 -21.31 7.31
C GLY A 247 -15.13 -20.59 5.97
N THR A 248 -16.19 -20.68 5.17
CA THR A 248 -16.28 -19.96 3.90
C THR A 248 -16.36 -18.46 4.11
N PHE A 249 -17.11 -18.00 5.11
CA PHE A 249 -17.23 -16.57 5.40
C PHE A 249 -15.90 -15.99 5.88
N MET A 250 -15.21 -16.64 6.82
CA MET A 250 -13.89 -16.17 7.29
C MET A 250 -12.81 -16.24 6.22
N LEU A 251 -12.81 -17.27 5.37
CA LEU A 251 -11.91 -17.32 4.21
C LEU A 251 -12.19 -16.16 3.25
N MET A 252 -13.47 -15.89 2.97
CA MET A 252 -13.86 -14.77 2.11
C MET A 252 -13.53 -13.41 2.74
N GLU A 253 -13.59 -13.29 4.06
CA GLU A 253 -13.17 -12.08 4.77
C GLU A 253 -11.70 -11.77 4.49
N LEU A 254 -10.81 -12.76 4.58
CA LEU A 254 -9.40 -12.63 4.21
C LEU A 254 -9.23 -12.23 2.74
N VAL A 255 -9.96 -12.87 1.82
CA VAL A 255 -9.94 -12.53 0.39
C VAL A 255 -10.41 -11.09 0.17
N TRP A 256 -11.47 -10.63 0.84
CA TRP A 256 -11.96 -9.26 0.74
C TRP A 256 -10.93 -8.26 1.24
N TYR A 257 -10.27 -8.50 2.38
CA TYR A 257 -9.18 -7.62 2.83
C TYR A 257 -8.07 -7.53 1.80
N ARG A 258 -7.67 -8.69 1.25
CA ARG A 258 -6.59 -8.81 0.27
C ARG A 258 -6.90 -8.10 -1.05
N MET A 259 -8.17 -8.12 -1.47
CA MET A 259 -8.62 -7.51 -2.71
C MET A 259 -9.02 -6.04 -2.55
N LEU A 260 -9.60 -5.63 -1.42
CA LEU A 260 -10.03 -4.25 -1.24
C LEU A 260 -8.88 -3.33 -0.81
N GLY A 261 -7.84 -3.84 -0.14
CA GLY A 261 -6.66 -3.06 0.26
C GLY A 261 -6.08 -2.19 -0.88
N PRO A 262 -5.71 -2.78 -2.04
CA PRO A 262 -5.17 -2.06 -3.20
C PRO A 262 -6.00 -0.88 -3.72
N ILE A 263 -7.33 -0.94 -3.62
CA ILE A 263 -8.24 0.06 -4.19
C ILE A 263 -8.83 1.02 -3.14
N LEU A 264 -8.78 0.66 -1.86
CA LEU A 264 -9.30 1.48 -0.75
C LEU A 264 -8.20 2.17 0.09
N GLY A 265 -6.92 1.90 -0.20
CA GLY A 265 -5.79 2.62 0.39
C GLY A 265 -5.00 1.85 1.45
N GLY A 266 -5.54 0.74 1.96
CA GLY A 266 -4.79 -0.17 2.85
C GLY A 266 -4.40 0.41 4.21
N SER A 267 -5.20 1.35 4.74
CA SER A 267 -5.02 1.93 6.07
C SER A 267 -5.75 1.16 7.17
N SER A 268 -5.46 1.47 8.44
CA SER A 268 -6.21 0.91 9.59
C SER A 268 -7.71 1.25 9.54
N TYR A 269 -8.09 2.40 8.97
CA TYR A 269 -9.50 2.76 8.76
C TYR A 269 -10.17 1.87 7.71
N THR A 270 -9.46 1.53 6.63
CA THR A 270 -9.98 0.68 5.56
C THR A 270 -10.31 -0.72 6.10
N PHE A 271 -9.43 -1.29 6.93
CA PHE A 271 -9.67 -2.56 7.60
C PHE A 271 -10.91 -2.49 8.50
N GLY A 272 -10.98 -1.48 9.38
CA GLY A 272 -12.11 -1.28 10.27
C GLY A 272 -13.44 -1.08 9.54
N LEU A 273 -13.41 -0.42 8.38
CA LEU A 273 -14.57 -0.20 7.52
C LEU A 273 -15.10 -1.49 6.90
N ILE A 274 -14.23 -2.33 6.33
CA ILE A 274 -14.62 -3.62 5.74
C ILE A 274 -15.28 -4.50 6.80
N LEU A 275 -14.68 -4.58 7.99
CA LEU A 275 -15.25 -5.31 9.13
C LEU A 275 -16.63 -4.74 9.53
N ALA A 276 -16.75 -3.41 9.64
CA ALA A 276 -18.02 -2.77 9.98
C ALA A 276 -19.11 -3.06 8.94
N VAL A 277 -18.80 -3.03 7.64
CA VAL A 277 -19.73 -3.37 6.56
C VAL A 277 -20.15 -4.83 6.61
N ALA A 278 -19.19 -5.75 6.82
CA ALA A 278 -19.48 -7.17 6.98
C ALA A 278 -20.41 -7.45 8.17
N LEU A 279 -20.07 -6.90 9.35
CA LEU A 279 -20.89 -7.04 10.56
C LEU A 279 -22.26 -6.38 10.40
N ALA A 280 -22.36 -5.22 9.74
CA ALA A 280 -23.64 -4.57 9.47
C ALA A 280 -24.53 -5.43 8.57
N GLY A 281 -23.94 -6.07 7.55
CA GLY A 281 -24.61 -7.07 6.73
C GLY A 281 -25.12 -8.25 7.56
N ILE A 282 -24.25 -8.87 8.35
CA ILE A 282 -24.62 -10.01 9.22
C ILE A 282 -25.76 -9.63 10.18
N GLY A 283 -25.65 -8.48 10.83
CA GLY A 283 -26.66 -7.98 11.77
C GLY A 283 -28.00 -7.72 11.10
N LEU A 284 -27.99 -7.11 9.91
CA LEU A 284 -29.19 -6.90 9.11
C LEU A 284 -29.81 -8.22 8.65
N GLY A 285 -28.99 -9.17 8.18
CA GLY A 285 -29.43 -10.51 7.76
C GLY A 285 -30.17 -11.25 8.87
N GLY A 286 -29.59 -11.28 10.07
CA GLY A 286 -30.22 -11.89 11.25
C GLY A 286 -31.53 -11.18 11.64
N ALA A 287 -31.54 -9.85 11.63
CA ALA A 287 -32.72 -9.05 11.95
C ALA A 287 -33.84 -9.15 10.89
N LEU A 288 -33.50 -9.31 9.61
CA LEU A 288 -34.46 -9.56 8.54
C LEU A 288 -35.06 -10.95 8.67
N TYR A 289 -34.24 -11.98 8.89
CA TYR A 289 -34.72 -13.34 9.12
C TYR A 289 -35.70 -13.42 10.31
N ALA A 290 -35.39 -12.72 11.41
CA ALA A 290 -36.25 -12.62 12.59
C ALA A 290 -37.65 -12.04 12.31
N ARG A 291 -37.82 -11.25 11.25
CA ARG A 291 -39.12 -10.70 10.83
C ARG A 291 -39.89 -11.63 9.88
N THR A 292 -39.24 -12.65 9.34
CA THR A 292 -39.90 -13.61 8.45
C THR A 292 -40.61 -14.70 9.24
N LYS A 293 -41.68 -15.28 8.68
CA LYS A 293 -42.34 -16.50 9.22
C LYS A 293 -41.84 -17.78 8.54
N ILE A 294 -40.65 -17.74 7.94
CA ILE A 294 -40.11 -18.84 7.14
C ILE A 294 -39.63 -19.95 8.09
N ARG A 295 -40.06 -21.18 7.84
CA ARG A 295 -39.62 -22.34 8.62
C ARG A 295 -38.21 -22.77 8.19
N PRO A 296 -37.28 -23.04 9.12
CA PRO A 296 -35.95 -23.54 8.79
C PRO A 296 -36.06 -24.96 8.22
N THR A 297 -35.55 -25.16 7.00
CA THR A 297 -35.47 -26.46 6.31
C THR A 297 -34.15 -26.56 5.53
N LEU A 298 -33.75 -27.77 5.12
CA LEU A 298 -32.55 -27.94 4.28
C LEU A 298 -32.69 -27.22 2.94
N THR A 299 -33.91 -27.09 2.41
CA THR A 299 -34.15 -26.30 1.19
C THR A 299 -33.89 -24.81 1.42
N ILE A 300 -34.34 -24.25 2.55
CA ILE A 300 -34.06 -22.83 2.87
C ILE A 300 -32.57 -22.62 3.08
N PHE A 301 -31.88 -23.54 3.75
CA PHE A 301 -30.41 -23.49 3.89
C PHE A 301 -29.68 -23.59 2.53
N ALA A 302 -30.16 -24.44 1.63
CA ALA A 302 -29.62 -24.52 0.28
C ALA A 302 -29.80 -23.21 -0.49
N ILE A 303 -30.95 -22.54 -0.34
CA ILE A 303 -31.19 -21.22 -0.92
C ILE A 303 -30.21 -20.19 -0.36
N THR A 304 -29.99 -20.14 0.96
CA THR A 304 -29.05 -19.17 1.53
C THR A 304 -27.62 -19.43 1.03
N CYS A 305 -27.17 -20.69 0.97
CA CYS A 305 -25.85 -21.01 0.40
C CYS A 305 -25.72 -20.59 -1.07
N ALA A 306 -26.74 -20.88 -1.89
CA ALA A 306 -26.71 -20.52 -3.31
C ALA A 306 -26.79 -18.99 -3.53
N LEU A 307 -27.56 -18.28 -2.70
CA LEU A 307 -27.65 -16.81 -2.74
C LEU A 307 -26.37 -16.15 -2.23
N GLU A 308 -25.74 -16.68 -1.19
CA GLU A 308 -24.45 -16.20 -0.69
C GLU A 308 -23.36 -16.40 -1.76
N GLY A 309 -23.31 -17.60 -2.38
CA GLY A 309 -22.42 -17.87 -3.50
C GLY A 309 -22.65 -16.92 -4.68
N LEU A 310 -23.91 -16.63 -5.02
CA LEU A 310 -24.25 -15.68 -6.09
C LEU A 310 -23.83 -14.24 -5.72
N ALA A 311 -24.10 -13.81 -4.49
CA ALA A 311 -23.71 -12.49 -3.98
C ALA A 311 -22.19 -12.29 -3.94
N ILE A 312 -21.42 -13.36 -3.72
CA ILE A 312 -19.95 -13.36 -3.79
C ILE A 312 -19.48 -13.38 -5.25
N ALA A 313 -20.15 -14.12 -6.13
CA ALA A 313 -19.76 -14.27 -7.54
C ALA A 313 -20.03 -13.01 -8.39
N ILE A 314 -21.05 -12.21 -8.06
CA ILE A 314 -21.38 -10.99 -8.83
C ILE A 314 -20.25 -9.95 -8.77
N PRO A 315 -19.73 -9.51 -7.60
CA PRO A 315 -18.59 -8.59 -7.54
C PRO A 315 -17.33 -9.18 -8.18
N TYR A 316 -17.11 -10.49 -8.07
CA TYR A 316 -16.04 -11.17 -8.81
C TYR A 316 -16.21 -10.96 -10.32
N ALA A 317 -17.40 -11.21 -10.87
CA ALA A 317 -17.67 -11.05 -12.29
C ALA A 317 -17.67 -9.61 -12.80
N LEU A 318 -17.94 -8.64 -11.92
CA LEU A 318 -17.72 -7.23 -12.23
C LEU A 318 -16.23 -6.94 -12.44
N GLY A 319 -15.34 -7.66 -11.74
CA GLY A 319 -13.89 -7.61 -11.95
C GLY A 319 -13.36 -6.18 -11.90
N ASP A 320 -12.46 -5.84 -12.82
CA ASP A 320 -11.82 -4.52 -12.87
C ASP A 320 -12.80 -3.33 -12.95
N ARG A 321 -14.09 -3.53 -13.27
CA ARG A 321 -15.11 -2.47 -13.23
C ARG A 321 -15.29 -1.88 -11.82
N ILE A 322 -15.08 -2.67 -10.76
CA ILE A 322 -15.11 -2.15 -9.38
C ILE A 322 -13.86 -1.33 -9.08
N ALA A 323 -12.68 -1.74 -9.57
CA ALA A 323 -11.47 -0.94 -9.47
C ALA A 323 -11.64 0.40 -10.20
N VAL A 324 -12.24 0.37 -11.39
CA VAL A 324 -12.61 1.58 -12.12
C VAL A 324 -13.59 2.44 -11.33
N LEU A 325 -14.62 1.86 -10.70
CA LEU A 325 -15.53 2.60 -9.83
C LEU A 325 -14.77 3.29 -8.68
N ALA A 326 -13.83 2.59 -8.03
CA ALA A 326 -13.00 3.17 -6.98
C ALA A 326 -12.15 4.35 -7.51
N LEU A 327 -11.60 4.22 -8.72
CA LEU A 327 -10.90 5.30 -9.40
C LEU A 327 -11.81 6.50 -9.70
N LEU A 328 -13.04 6.26 -10.16
CA LEU A 328 -14.04 7.30 -10.45
C LEU A 328 -14.53 8.03 -9.20
N LEU A 329 -14.54 7.38 -8.05
CA LEU A 329 -14.89 7.98 -6.77
C LEU A 329 -13.72 8.76 -6.15
N ARG A 330 -12.49 8.62 -6.68
CA ARG A 330 -11.29 9.25 -6.12
C ARG A 330 -11.34 10.78 -6.06
N PRO A 331 -11.91 11.52 -7.04
CA PRO A 331 -12.06 12.96 -6.93
C PRO A 331 -12.80 13.42 -5.65
N LEU A 332 -13.75 12.62 -5.14
CA LEU A 332 -14.43 12.93 -3.87
C LEU A 332 -13.46 12.98 -2.70
N CYS A 333 -12.38 12.19 -2.73
CA CYS A 333 -11.38 12.15 -1.65
C CYS A 333 -10.66 13.50 -1.49
N SER A 334 -10.58 14.31 -2.55
CA SER A 334 -9.97 15.66 -2.47
C SER A 334 -10.79 16.66 -1.65
N THR A 335 -12.08 16.38 -1.41
CA THR A 335 -12.95 17.25 -0.59
C THR A 335 -12.74 17.07 0.91
N GLY A 336 -12.07 16.00 1.32
CA GLY A 336 -11.73 15.72 2.72
C GLY A 336 -11.82 14.24 3.09
N PHE A 337 -11.36 13.94 4.30
CA PHE A 337 -11.28 12.57 4.81
C PHE A 337 -12.65 11.87 4.91
N ALA A 338 -13.70 12.58 5.32
CA ALA A 338 -15.05 12.03 5.41
C ALA A 338 -15.58 11.55 4.04
N ALA A 339 -15.30 12.31 2.98
CA ALA A 339 -15.67 11.93 1.62
C ALA A 339 -14.84 10.73 1.12
N SER A 340 -13.59 10.60 1.58
CA SER A 340 -12.77 9.40 1.33
C SER A 340 -13.39 8.16 1.96
N ILE A 341 -13.81 8.24 3.23
CA ILE A 341 -14.53 7.15 3.90
C ILE A 341 -15.82 6.79 3.15
N LEU A 342 -16.59 7.79 2.71
CA LEU A 342 -17.82 7.56 1.95
C LEU A 342 -17.53 6.81 0.64
N ALA A 343 -16.53 7.26 -0.12
CA ALA A 343 -16.12 6.59 -1.36
C ALA A 343 -15.71 5.14 -1.10
N TRP A 344 -14.91 4.88 -0.07
CA TRP A 344 -14.51 3.52 0.32
C TRP A 344 -15.70 2.68 0.76
N THR A 345 -16.66 3.29 1.47
CA THR A 345 -17.87 2.62 1.95
C THR A 345 -18.74 2.17 0.78
N VAL A 346 -18.91 3.00 -0.26
CA VAL A 346 -19.67 2.63 -1.46
C VAL A 346 -19.09 1.38 -2.12
N VAL A 347 -17.77 1.33 -2.30
CA VAL A 347 -17.09 0.17 -2.91
C VAL A 347 -17.22 -1.07 -2.01
N ALA A 348 -16.96 -0.94 -0.71
CA ALA A 348 -17.08 -2.05 0.24
C ALA A 348 -18.53 -2.59 0.33
N MET A 349 -19.53 -1.70 0.28
CA MET A 349 -20.95 -2.07 0.28
C MET A 349 -21.36 -2.84 -0.97
N ILE A 350 -20.71 -2.65 -2.12
CA ILE A 350 -20.99 -3.44 -3.32
C ILE A 350 -20.38 -4.84 -3.20
N VAL A 351 -19.17 -4.94 -2.66
CA VAL A 351 -18.38 -6.17 -2.66
C VAL A 351 -18.73 -7.11 -1.49
N VAL A 352 -18.99 -6.57 -0.31
CA VAL A 352 -19.06 -7.33 0.95
C VAL A 352 -20.50 -7.47 1.46
N PHE A 353 -21.25 -6.36 1.47
CA PHE A 353 -22.52 -6.27 2.17
C PHE A 353 -23.58 -7.30 1.70
N PRO A 354 -23.80 -7.56 0.39
CA PRO A 354 -24.85 -8.47 -0.05
C PRO A 354 -24.62 -9.90 0.45
N ALA A 355 -23.38 -10.39 0.36
CA ALA A 355 -23.01 -11.71 0.86
C ALA A 355 -23.16 -11.79 2.39
N ALA A 356 -22.70 -10.75 3.10
CA ALA A 356 -22.82 -10.68 4.55
C ALA A 356 -24.28 -10.66 5.05
N VAL A 357 -25.20 -10.02 4.34
CA VAL A 357 -26.65 -10.08 4.65
C VAL A 357 -27.19 -11.50 4.54
N VAL A 358 -26.81 -12.24 3.51
CA VAL A 358 -27.25 -13.64 3.36
C VAL A 358 -26.63 -14.53 4.45
N SER A 359 -25.34 -14.37 4.70
CA SER A 359 -24.62 -15.11 5.76
C SER A 359 -25.22 -14.84 7.16
N GLY A 360 -25.63 -13.60 7.42
CA GLY A 360 -26.32 -13.22 8.66
C GLY A 360 -27.66 -13.92 8.90
N ALA A 361 -28.40 -14.23 7.84
CA ALA A 361 -29.62 -15.02 7.91
C ALA A 361 -29.33 -16.54 8.01
N GLN A 362 -28.20 -16.98 7.46
CA GLN A 362 -27.80 -18.40 7.42
C GLN A 362 -27.58 -19.00 8.81
N PHE A 363 -26.95 -18.26 9.74
CA PHE A 363 -26.70 -18.75 11.10
C PHE A 363 -28.00 -19.06 11.89
N PRO A 364 -29.00 -18.17 11.95
CA PRO A 364 -30.33 -18.49 12.48
C PRO A 364 -31.02 -19.69 11.81
N VAL A 365 -30.91 -19.82 10.48
CA VAL A 365 -31.46 -20.97 9.74
C VAL A 365 -30.83 -22.27 10.24
N VAL A 366 -29.50 -22.30 10.42
CA VAL A 366 -28.77 -23.47 10.93
C VAL A 366 -29.18 -23.79 12.37
N ILE A 367 -29.33 -22.80 13.26
CA ILE A 367 -29.85 -23.02 14.63
C ILE A 367 -31.24 -23.66 14.60
N GLY A 368 -32.08 -23.26 13.65
CA GLY A 368 -33.40 -23.84 13.44
C GLY A 368 -33.40 -25.29 12.94
N LEU A 369 -32.29 -25.77 12.37
CA LEU A 369 -32.12 -27.17 11.96
C LEU A 369 -31.76 -28.11 13.12
N TYR A 370 -31.23 -27.58 14.23
CA TYR A 370 -30.88 -28.38 15.42
C TYR A 370 -32.10 -28.83 16.23
N GLY A 371 -33.15 -28.00 16.31
CA GLY A 371 -34.29 -28.27 17.18
C GLY A 371 -35.41 -27.23 17.05
N ARG A 372 -36.56 -27.53 17.65
CA ARG A 372 -37.78 -26.68 17.61
C ARG A 372 -38.19 -26.23 19.02
N GLY A 373 -38.73 -25.02 19.13
CA GLY A 373 -39.29 -24.47 20.38
C GLY A 373 -38.24 -24.12 21.44
N ASP A 374 -38.67 -24.08 22.70
CA ASP A 374 -37.90 -23.61 23.86
C ASP A 374 -37.06 -24.69 24.57
N ARG A 375 -37.11 -25.94 24.08
CA ARG A 375 -36.30 -27.04 24.62
C ARG A 375 -34.86 -26.90 24.16
N SER A 376 -33.93 -26.93 25.11
CA SER A 376 -32.48 -27.00 24.87
C SER A 376 -31.89 -25.89 23.99
N VAL A 377 -32.51 -24.71 24.02
CA VAL A 377 -32.10 -23.55 23.22
C VAL A 377 -30.63 -23.20 23.49
N GLY A 378 -30.21 -23.15 24.76
CA GLY A 378 -28.84 -22.81 25.12
C GLY A 378 -27.82 -23.82 24.59
N ARG A 379 -28.12 -25.12 24.68
CA ARG A 379 -27.28 -26.19 24.12
C ARG A 379 -27.19 -26.16 22.60
N ASP A 380 -28.31 -25.98 21.90
CA ASP A 380 -28.33 -25.98 20.43
C ASP A 380 -27.62 -24.75 19.85
N VAL A 381 -27.87 -23.56 20.42
CA VAL A 381 -27.16 -22.33 20.06
C VAL A 381 -25.67 -22.48 20.34
N GLY A 382 -25.31 -23.04 21.51
CA GLY A 382 -23.91 -23.31 21.86
C GLY A 382 -23.21 -24.27 20.90
N ALA A 383 -23.86 -25.36 20.48
CA ALA A 383 -23.31 -26.33 19.54
C ALA A 383 -23.14 -25.76 18.12
N ALA A 384 -24.16 -25.04 17.62
CA ALA A 384 -24.09 -24.36 16.33
C ALA A 384 -22.98 -23.30 16.32
N TYR A 385 -22.87 -22.53 17.41
CA TYR A 385 -21.84 -21.51 17.58
C TYR A 385 -20.43 -22.13 17.61
N LEU A 386 -20.21 -23.19 18.40
CA LEU A 386 -18.93 -23.91 18.42
C LEU A 386 -18.54 -24.43 17.04
N ALA A 387 -19.46 -25.10 16.33
CA ALA A 387 -19.16 -25.67 15.01
C ALA A 387 -18.85 -24.58 13.98
N ASN A 388 -19.65 -23.50 13.95
CA ASN A 388 -19.40 -22.33 13.10
C ASN A 388 -18.03 -21.71 13.38
N THR A 389 -17.71 -21.53 14.66
CA THR A 389 -16.43 -20.99 15.12
C THR A 389 -15.25 -21.89 14.72
N LEU A 390 -15.34 -23.20 14.91
CA LEU A 390 -14.28 -24.13 14.49
C LEU A 390 -14.06 -24.06 12.97
N GLY A 391 -15.15 -24.01 12.20
CA GLY A 391 -15.11 -23.76 10.78
C GLY A 391 -14.41 -22.45 10.43
N ALA A 392 -14.81 -21.35 11.07
CA ALA A 392 -14.20 -20.03 10.94
C ALA A 392 -12.70 -20.02 11.24
N ILE A 393 -12.26 -20.70 12.29
CA ILE A 393 -10.84 -20.88 12.64
C ILE A 393 -10.10 -21.61 11.52
N VAL A 394 -10.66 -22.75 11.07
CA VAL A 394 -10.05 -23.52 9.98
C VAL A 394 -10.00 -22.71 8.69
N GLY A 395 -11.07 -21.98 8.36
CA GLY A 395 -11.11 -21.11 7.17
C GLY A 395 -10.09 -19.97 7.24
N SER A 396 -9.91 -19.34 8.40
CA SER A 396 -8.94 -18.27 8.61
C SER A 396 -7.50 -18.78 8.57
N ILE A 397 -7.18 -19.87 9.27
CA ILE A 397 -5.83 -20.46 9.29
C ILE A 397 -5.50 -21.07 7.93
N ALA A 398 -6.39 -21.88 7.34
CA ALA A 398 -6.17 -22.44 6.02
C ALA A 398 -6.05 -21.32 4.98
N GLY A 399 -6.87 -20.28 5.07
CA GLY A 399 -6.81 -19.09 4.21
C GLY A 399 -5.46 -18.39 4.27
N GLY A 400 -5.06 -17.90 5.44
CA GLY A 400 -3.87 -17.07 5.61
C GLY A 400 -2.55 -17.80 5.36
N PHE A 401 -2.44 -19.08 5.73
CA PHE A 401 -1.17 -19.81 5.68
C PHE A 401 -1.03 -20.77 4.50
N GLY A 402 -2.14 -21.19 3.89
CA GLY A 402 -2.14 -22.27 2.90
C GLY A 402 -2.79 -21.86 1.59
N LEU A 403 -4.09 -21.60 1.62
CA LEU A 403 -4.92 -21.41 0.43
C LEU A 403 -4.56 -20.14 -0.33
N LEU A 404 -4.36 -18.99 0.34
CA LEU A 404 -3.99 -17.75 -0.35
C LEU A 404 -2.63 -17.87 -1.06
N PRO A 405 -1.54 -18.31 -0.41
CA PRO A 405 -0.27 -18.55 -1.10
C PRO A 405 -0.34 -19.62 -2.20
N ALA A 406 -1.07 -20.72 -1.97
CA ALA A 406 -1.08 -21.84 -2.91
C ALA A 406 -2.00 -21.63 -4.11
N LEU A 407 -3.11 -20.91 -3.94
CA LEU A 407 -4.16 -20.77 -4.96
C LEU A 407 -4.30 -19.34 -5.50
N SER A 408 -3.77 -18.33 -4.81
CA SER A 408 -4.09 -16.88 -4.94
C SER A 408 -5.48 -16.49 -4.43
N SER A 409 -5.66 -15.19 -4.19
CA SER A 409 -6.88 -14.57 -3.70
C SER A 409 -8.05 -14.76 -4.67
N THR A 410 -7.80 -14.68 -5.98
CA THR A 410 -8.85 -14.81 -7.01
C THR A 410 -9.36 -16.25 -7.10
N THR A 411 -8.48 -17.25 -7.01
CA THR A 411 -8.90 -18.65 -6.96
C THR A 411 -9.58 -18.99 -5.64
N CYS A 412 -9.11 -18.46 -4.50
CA CYS A 412 -9.80 -18.62 -3.22
C CYS A 412 -11.22 -18.04 -3.27
N TRP A 413 -11.41 -16.90 -3.93
CA TRP A 413 -12.74 -16.32 -4.17
C TRP A 413 -13.67 -17.32 -4.90
N ARG A 414 -13.19 -17.92 -5.99
CA ARG A 414 -13.96 -18.94 -6.76
C ARG A 414 -14.19 -20.22 -5.98
N LEU A 415 -13.22 -20.63 -5.16
CA LEU A 415 -13.31 -21.80 -4.29
C LEU A 415 -14.46 -21.63 -3.28
N VAL A 416 -14.57 -20.47 -2.63
CA VAL A 416 -15.67 -20.17 -1.70
C VAL A 416 -17.03 -20.32 -2.39
N VAL A 417 -17.19 -19.74 -3.59
CA VAL A 417 -18.43 -19.89 -4.37
C VAL A 417 -18.72 -21.36 -4.67
N THR A 418 -17.70 -22.12 -5.07
CA THR A 418 -17.83 -23.54 -5.40
C THR A 418 -18.24 -24.38 -4.19
N VAL A 419 -17.66 -24.11 -3.02
CA VAL A 419 -17.98 -24.80 -1.75
C VAL A 419 -19.42 -24.50 -1.33
N LEU A 420 -19.86 -23.24 -1.42
CA LEU A 420 -21.23 -22.84 -1.08
C LEU A 420 -22.26 -23.50 -2.00
N VAL A 421 -22.02 -23.49 -3.32
CA VAL A 421 -22.92 -24.15 -4.28
C VAL A 421 -22.93 -25.67 -4.08
N SER A 422 -21.77 -26.28 -3.81
CA SER A 422 -21.69 -27.72 -3.51
C SER A 422 -22.45 -28.09 -2.24
N THR A 423 -22.40 -27.22 -1.22
CA THR A 423 -23.14 -27.37 0.04
C THR A 423 -24.64 -27.24 -0.18
N ALA A 424 -25.08 -26.30 -1.03
CA ALA A 424 -26.47 -26.17 -1.43
C ALA A 424 -26.99 -27.43 -2.13
N VAL A 425 -26.21 -27.99 -3.06
CA VAL A 425 -26.54 -29.24 -3.76
C VAL A 425 -26.65 -30.41 -2.79
N LEU A 426 -25.71 -30.53 -1.85
CA LEU A 426 -25.75 -31.57 -0.81
C LEU A 426 -27.00 -31.45 0.07
N ALA A 427 -27.34 -30.24 0.52
CA ALA A 427 -28.55 -29.99 1.31
C ALA A 427 -29.83 -30.40 0.57
N LEU A 428 -29.94 -30.06 -0.72
CA LEU A 428 -31.06 -30.50 -1.56
C LEU A 428 -31.09 -32.02 -1.76
N ALA A 429 -29.93 -32.66 -1.96
CA ALA A 429 -29.84 -34.10 -2.12
C ALA A 429 -30.29 -34.85 -0.84
N LEU A 430 -29.94 -34.33 0.33
CA LEU A 430 -30.38 -34.86 1.62
C LEU A 430 -31.90 -34.69 1.83
N GLU A 431 -32.45 -33.53 1.46
CA GLU A 431 -33.91 -33.30 1.49
C GLU A 431 -34.65 -34.26 0.56
N VAL A 432 -34.14 -34.50 -0.65
CA VAL A 432 -34.73 -35.44 -1.63
C VAL A 432 -34.71 -36.88 -1.12
N LYS A 433 -33.65 -37.30 -0.42
CA LYS A 433 -33.59 -38.60 0.23
C LYS A 433 -34.63 -38.74 1.36
N GLY A 434 -34.95 -37.65 2.06
CA GLY A 434 -35.92 -37.65 3.17
C GLY A 434 -37.39 -37.53 2.73
N VAL A 435 -37.68 -36.73 1.70
CA VAL A 435 -39.06 -36.33 1.32
C VAL A 435 -39.44 -36.80 -0.10
N GLY A 436 -38.52 -37.41 -0.85
CA GLY A 436 -38.71 -37.95 -2.20
C GLY A 436 -38.47 -36.95 -3.34
N ARG A 437 -38.38 -37.45 -4.59
CA ARG A 437 -38.05 -36.65 -5.80
C ARG A 437 -38.99 -35.46 -6.06
N ARG A 438 -40.23 -35.48 -5.55
CA ARG A 438 -41.18 -34.35 -5.66
C ARG A 438 -40.69 -33.08 -4.95
N ALA A 439 -39.72 -33.18 -4.04
CA ALA A 439 -39.09 -32.03 -3.40
C ALA A 439 -38.32 -31.11 -4.38
N LEU A 440 -37.71 -31.67 -5.43
CA LEU A 440 -36.96 -30.91 -6.45
C LEU A 440 -37.87 -30.06 -7.36
N LEU A 441 -39.13 -30.47 -7.52
CA LEU A 441 -40.13 -29.74 -8.32
C LEU A 441 -40.75 -28.57 -7.56
N ARG A 442 -40.43 -28.39 -6.28
CA ARG A 442 -40.90 -27.24 -5.50
C ARG A 442 -40.16 -25.98 -5.96
N ARG A 443 -40.93 -24.90 -6.20
CA ARG A 443 -40.41 -23.54 -6.52
C ARG A 443 -39.13 -23.14 -5.76
N PRO A 444 -39.05 -23.27 -4.41
CA PRO A 444 -37.84 -22.91 -3.66
C PRO A 444 -36.58 -23.74 -4.03
N ALA A 445 -36.72 -25.04 -4.31
CA ALA A 445 -35.59 -25.88 -4.72
C ALA A 445 -35.07 -25.49 -6.11
N ALA A 446 -35.98 -25.19 -7.05
CA ALA A 446 -35.62 -24.69 -8.37
C ALA A 446 -34.88 -23.34 -8.29
N SER A 447 -35.28 -22.44 -7.39
CA SER A 447 -34.58 -21.18 -7.13
C SER A 447 -33.15 -21.38 -6.63
N ALA A 448 -32.93 -22.32 -5.71
CA ALA A 448 -31.58 -22.65 -5.23
C ALA A 448 -30.68 -23.16 -6.36
N VAL A 449 -31.19 -24.06 -7.21
CA VAL A 449 -30.44 -24.58 -8.37
C VAL A 449 -30.12 -23.46 -9.35
N ALA A 450 -31.10 -22.61 -9.70
CA ALA A 450 -30.88 -21.48 -10.60
C ALA A 450 -29.83 -20.50 -10.06
N CYS A 451 -29.90 -20.14 -8.77
CA CYS A 451 -28.91 -19.28 -8.13
C CYS A 451 -27.51 -19.92 -8.13
N GLY A 452 -27.43 -21.22 -7.85
CA GLY A 452 -26.16 -21.96 -7.86
C GLY A 452 -25.52 -22.00 -9.25
N LEU A 453 -26.31 -22.23 -10.31
CA LEU A 453 -25.82 -22.20 -11.69
C LEU A 453 -25.36 -20.81 -12.11
N LEU A 454 -26.09 -19.75 -11.75
CA LEU A 454 -25.69 -18.37 -12.00
C LEU A 454 -24.41 -18.01 -11.23
N ALA A 455 -24.27 -18.46 -9.98
CA ALA A 455 -23.08 -18.24 -9.18
C ALA A 455 -21.85 -18.86 -9.84
N LEU A 456 -21.94 -20.11 -10.30
CA LEU A 456 -20.87 -20.78 -11.04
C LEU A 456 -20.55 -20.10 -12.37
N PHE A 457 -21.57 -19.64 -13.10
CA PHE A 457 -21.40 -18.88 -14.34
C PHE A 457 -20.62 -17.58 -14.11
N PHE A 458 -20.99 -16.79 -13.10
CA PHE A 458 -20.28 -15.56 -12.76
C PHE A 458 -18.86 -15.83 -12.22
N ALA A 459 -18.68 -16.88 -11.41
CA ALA A 459 -17.36 -17.29 -10.92
C ALA A 459 -16.45 -17.85 -12.03
N ALA A 460 -16.97 -18.20 -13.20
CA ALA A 460 -16.19 -18.61 -14.37
C ALA A 460 -15.71 -17.44 -15.24
N SER A 461 -16.14 -16.21 -14.95
CA SER A 461 -15.64 -15.01 -15.63
C SER A 461 -14.16 -14.74 -15.32
N LEU A 462 -13.55 -13.80 -16.06
CA LEU A 462 -12.13 -13.43 -15.88
C LEU A 462 -11.81 -12.97 -14.46
N GLY A 463 -12.75 -12.27 -13.81
CA GLY A 463 -12.58 -11.76 -12.46
C GLY A 463 -11.72 -10.49 -12.35
N PRO A 464 -11.28 -10.15 -11.13
CA PRO A 464 -10.28 -9.12 -10.87
C PRO A 464 -8.92 -9.47 -11.50
N THR A 465 -8.29 -8.51 -12.18
CA THR A 465 -6.96 -8.70 -12.79
C THR A 465 -5.88 -7.89 -12.06
N ALA A 466 -4.67 -7.82 -12.62
CA ALA A 466 -3.62 -6.93 -12.15
C ALA A 466 -4.05 -5.45 -12.11
N ALA A 467 -4.99 -5.01 -12.95
CA ALA A 467 -5.53 -3.65 -12.90
C ALA A 467 -6.29 -3.37 -11.59
N TRP A 468 -6.91 -4.39 -11.00
CA TRP A 468 -7.45 -4.29 -9.65
C TRP A 468 -6.33 -4.34 -8.60
N ARG A 469 -5.43 -5.32 -8.71
CA ARG A 469 -4.51 -5.70 -7.63
C ARG A 469 -3.27 -4.81 -7.50
N HIS A 470 -2.84 -4.15 -8.58
CA HIS A 470 -1.50 -3.55 -8.70
C HIS A 470 -1.46 -2.11 -9.23
N SER A 471 -2.61 -1.39 -9.27
CA SER A 471 -2.73 -0.12 -10.02
C SER A 471 -2.63 1.19 -9.23
N GLY A 472 -2.29 1.15 -7.94
CA GLY A 472 -2.07 2.37 -7.14
C GLY A 472 -3.33 3.18 -6.81
N ILE A 473 -4.52 2.70 -7.15
CA ILE A 473 -5.79 3.45 -6.98
C ILE A 473 -6.01 3.86 -5.53
N GLY A 474 -5.90 2.91 -4.60
CA GLY A 474 -6.16 3.16 -3.18
C GLY A 474 -5.16 4.14 -2.56
N ALA A 475 -3.90 4.09 -3.00
CA ALA A 475 -2.87 5.04 -2.58
C ALA A 475 -3.05 6.43 -3.22
N GLY A 476 -3.97 6.60 -4.19
CA GLY A 476 -4.14 7.84 -4.94
C GLY A 476 -3.05 8.09 -5.99
N ARG A 477 -2.31 7.05 -6.39
CA ARG A 477 -1.18 7.11 -7.33
C ARG A 477 -1.52 6.64 -8.75
N ALA A 478 -2.77 6.25 -8.99
CA ALA A 478 -3.25 5.96 -10.34
C ALA A 478 -3.28 7.24 -11.20
N ASP A 479 -2.98 7.12 -12.50
CA ASP A 479 -2.86 8.27 -13.42
C ASP A 479 -4.17 9.08 -13.49
N ARG A 480 -4.09 10.35 -13.06
CA ARG A 480 -5.20 11.31 -13.09
C ARG A 480 -5.67 11.67 -14.50
N ARG A 481 -4.91 11.37 -15.55
CA ARG A 481 -5.36 11.56 -16.95
C ARG A 481 -6.55 10.66 -17.31
N ILE A 482 -6.96 9.75 -16.42
CA ILE A 482 -8.19 8.96 -16.50
C ILE A 482 -9.39 9.68 -15.83
N ALA A 483 -9.17 10.85 -15.21
CA ALA A 483 -10.21 11.64 -14.55
C ALA A 483 -11.28 12.19 -15.50
N GLU A 484 -11.06 12.12 -16.82
CA GLU A 484 -12.09 12.23 -17.84
C GLU A 484 -12.45 10.82 -18.35
N PRO A 485 -13.33 10.10 -17.63
CA PRO A 485 -13.75 8.78 -18.04
C PRO A 485 -14.53 8.86 -19.36
N SER A 486 -14.07 8.09 -20.33
CA SER A 486 -14.71 7.86 -21.62
C SER A 486 -14.73 6.36 -21.89
N GLU A 487 -15.46 5.94 -22.92
CA GLU A 487 -15.48 4.55 -23.39
C GLU A 487 -14.09 4.01 -23.76
N HIS A 488 -13.06 4.88 -23.84
CA HIS A 488 -11.72 4.54 -24.29
C HIS A 488 -10.64 4.67 -23.21
N THR A 489 -10.76 5.59 -22.23
CA THR A 489 -9.79 5.70 -21.13
C THR A 489 -9.75 4.46 -20.26
N ILE A 490 -10.93 3.94 -19.93
CA ILE A 490 -11.09 2.88 -18.94
C ILE A 490 -10.49 1.55 -19.44
N PRO A 491 -10.84 1.05 -20.64
CA PRO A 491 -10.22 -0.16 -21.18
C PRO A 491 -8.70 -0.01 -21.33
N LYS A 492 -8.24 1.19 -21.74
CA LYS A 492 -6.82 1.49 -21.84
C LYS A 492 -6.14 1.32 -20.48
N PHE A 493 -6.60 2.02 -19.44
CA PHE A 493 -6.06 1.88 -18.08
C PHE A 493 -5.93 0.42 -17.63
N VAL A 494 -6.97 -0.38 -17.86
CA VAL A 494 -6.96 -1.80 -17.49
C VAL A 494 -5.90 -2.58 -18.27
N ARG A 495 -5.82 -2.40 -19.60
CA ARG A 495 -4.79 -3.06 -20.43
C ARG A 495 -3.37 -2.67 -19.99
N LEU A 496 -3.14 -1.39 -19.72
CA LEU A 496 -1.84 -0.87 -19.28
C LEU A 496 -1.36 -1.54 -18.00
N ASN A 497 -2.19 -1.53 -16.96
CA ASN A 497 -1.82 -2.09 -15.68
C ASN A 497 -1.63 -3.61 -15.73
N ARG A 498 -2.19 -4.30 -16.73
CA ARG A 498 -1.95 -5.72 -16.95
C ARG A 498 -0.64 -5.98 -17.70
N GLY A 499 -0.34 -5.18 -18.72
CA GLY A 499 0.80 -5.43 -19.61
C GLY A 499 2.18 -5.05 -19.05
N ILE A 500 2.21 -4.22 -18.00
CA ILE A 500 3.45 -3.83 -17.34
C ILE A 500 3.87 -4.77 -16.21
N ILE A 501 3.03 -5.74 -15.83
CA ILE A 501 3.35 -6.70 -14.75
C ILE A 501 4.10 -7.88 -15.35
N ALA A 502 5.38 -7.98 -15.02
CA ALA A 502 6.25 -9.07 -15.43
C ALA A 502 5.99 -10.34 -14.62
N TRP A 503 5.63 -10.18 -13.35
CA TRP A 503 5.42 -11.26 -12.40
C TRP A 503 4.53 -10.80 -11.24
N GLU A 504 3.77 -11.71 -10.64
CA GLU A 504 2.94 -11.46 -9.48
C GLU A 504 2.73 -12.74 -8.65
N GLU A 505 2.56 -12.58 -7.35
CA GLU A 505 2.27 -13.65 -6.40
C GLU A 505 1.40 -13.10 -5.24
N ASP A 506 0.43 -13.88 -4.78
CA ASP A 506 -0.22 -13.60 -3.51
C ASP A 506 0.57 -14.29 -2.39
N GLY A 507 1.55 -13.58 -1.86
CA GLY A 507 2.40 -14.05 -0.76
C GLY A 507 1.68 -14.21 0.58
N LEU A 508 2.43 -14.67 1.58
CA LEU A 508 1.91 -14.94 2.94
C LEU A 508 1.31 -13.69 3.59
N GLU A 509 1.91 -12.54 3.35
CA GLU A 509 1.57 -11.29 4.01
C GLU A 509 0.90 -10.31 3.05
N SER A 510 1.27 -10.36 1.76
CA SER A 510 0.91 -9.30 0.82
C SER A 510 0.94 -9.71 -0.65
N SER A 511 0.17 -8.97 -1.47
CA SER A 511 0.13 -9.18 -2.93
C SER A 511 1.37 -8.52 -3.46
N VAL A 512 2.26 -9.29 -4.06
CA VAL A 512 3.51 -8.77 -4.62
C VAL A 512 3.42 -8.87 -6.13
N ALA A 513 3.82 -7.80 -6.81
CA ALA A 513 4.03 -7.82 -8.25
C ALA A 513 5.29 -7.06 -8.62
N LEU A 514 5.84 -7.39 -9.79
CA LEU A 514 7.00 -6.74 -10.38
C LEU A 514 6.58 -6.07 -11.69
N GLY A 515 6.49 -4.75 -11.67
CA GLY A 515 6.33 -3.93 -12.86
C GLY A 515 7.65 -3.81 -13.63
N ASN A 516 7.62 -3.72 -14.96
CA ASN A 516 8.83 -3.61 -15.80
C ASN A 516 8.74 -2.54 -16.91
N ALA A 517 7.99 -1.46 -16.67
CA ALA A 517 7.76 -0.44 -17.69
C ALA A 517 9.02 0.37 -18.04
N ASP A 518 9.76 0.81 -17.02
CA ASP A 518 10.96 1.66 -17.13
C ASP A 518 11.99 1.30 -16.04
N GLY A 519 12.26 0.01 -15.92
CA GLY A 519 12.93 -0.57 -14.78
C GLY A 519 11.98 -1.41 -13.92
N TYR A 520 12.56 -2.25 -13.06
CA TYR A 520 11.78 -3.04 -12.12
C TYR A 520 11.21 -2.19 -10.98
N ALA A 521 9.88 -2.16 -10.88
CA ALA A 521 9.15 -1.55 -9.78
C ALA A 521 8.41 -2.63 -9.02
N PHE A 522 8.72 -2.87 -7.75
CA PHE A 522 7.97 -3.84 -6.97
C PHE A 522 6.76 -3.17 -6.31
N ILE A 523 5.65 -3.88 -6.34
CA ILE A 523 4.33 -3.40 -5.96
C ILE A 523 3.81 -4.32 -4.86
N VAL A 524 3.54 -3.76 -3.68
CA VAL A 524 2.96 -4.51 -2.57
C VAL A 524 1.57 -3.97 -2.28
N ASN A 525 0.56 -4.84 -2.33
CA ASN A 525 -0.85 -4.50 -2.10
C ASN A 525 -1.31 -3.25 -2.89
N GLY A 526 -1.02 -3.22 -4.18
CA GLY A 526 -1.46 -2.14 -5.07
C GLY A 526 -0.55 -0.93 -5.13
N LYS A 527 0.46 -0.80 -4.28
CA LYS A 527 1.31 0.39 -4.20
C LYS A 527 2.76 0.03 -4.51
N SER A 528 3.42 0.82 -5.37
CA SER A 528 4.87 0.69 -5.55
C SER A 528 5.56 1.09 -4.25
N ASP A 529 6.37 0.16 -3.73
CA ASP A 529 7.16 0.33 -2.50
C ASP A 529 8.67 0.41 -2.82
N GLY A 530 9.06 0.28 -4.10
CA GLY A 530 10.38 0.67 -4.55
C GLY A 530 10.63 0.37 -6.02
N HIS A 531 11.61 1.07 -6.57
CA HIS A 531 12.03 0.95 -7.96
C HIS A 531 13.56 0.77 -8.09
N ALA A 532 13.99 -0.21 -8.87
CA ALA A 532 15.40 -0.63 -8.98
C ALA A 532 16.36 0.51 -9.38
N ILE A 533 15.89 1.45 -10.21
CA ILE A 533 16.70 2.56 -10.73
C ILE A 533 16.33 3.92 -10.11
N SER A 534 15.09 4.39 -10.27
CA SER A 534 14.68 5.72 -9.80
C SER A 534 14.81 5.92 -8.28
N ASP A 535 14.62 4.87 -7.48
CA ASP A 535 14.75 4.94 -6.02
C ASP A 535 16.15 4.54 -5.56
N GLY A 536 17.09 4.34 -6.49
CA GLY A 536 18.51 4.11 -6.21
C GLY A 536 19.12 5.12 -5.23
N PRO A 537 18.87 6.45 -5.37
CA PRO A 537 19.35 7.44 -4.39
C PRO A 537 18.88 7.16 -2.96
N THR A 538 17.65 6.67 -2.79
CA THR A 538 17.12 6.31 -1.48
C THR A 538 17.69 4.98 -1.03
N GLN A 539 17.48 3.90 -1.75
CA GLN A 539 17.85 2.55 -1.31
C GLN A 539 19.38 2.40 -1.09
N ILE A 540 20.20 2.93 -2.00
CA ILE A 540 21.67 2.78 -1.90
C ILE A 540 22.21 3.66 -0.77
N MET A 541 21.84 4.94 -0.76
CA MET A 541 22.47 5.88 0.17
C MET A 541 21.92 5.77 1.58
N SER A 542 20.74 5.20 1.79
CA SER A 542 20.20 5.03 3.13
C SER A 542 21.04 4.08 4.00
N GLY A 543 21.57 3.00 3.42
CA GLY A 543 22.55 2.16 4.11
C GLY A 543 23.94 2.81 4.16
N LEU A 544 24.40 3.32 3.01
CA LEU A 544 25.78 3.81 2.90
C LEU A 544 26.03 5.10 3.67
N ILE A 545 25.03 5.95 3.93
CA ILE A 545 25.23 7.17 4.72
C ILE A 545 25.58 6.85 6.17
N GLY A 546 24.91 5.85 6.77
CA GLY A 546 25.27 5.35 8.09
C GLY A 546 26.71 4.85 8.11
N ALA A 547 27.12 4.11 7.08
CA ALA A 547 28.49 3.60 6.96
C ALA A 547 29.53 4.70 6.70
N LEU A 548 29.19 5.73 5.93
CA LEU A 548 30.05 6.90 5.68
C LEU A 548 30.30 7.70 6.96
N LEU A 549 29.30 7.81 7.84
CA LEU A 549 29.38 8.55 9.10
C LEU A 549 30.01 7.73 10.25
N HIS A 550 29.79 6.42 10.27
CA HIS A 550 30.30 5.55 11.34
C HIS A 550 31.83 5.41 11.30
N PRO A 551 32.59 5.42 12.41
CA PRO A 551 34.05 5.34 12.37
C PRO A 551 34.58 4.03 11.77
N ASP A 552 34.02 2.87 12.06
CA ASP A 552 34.51 1.59 11.52
C ASP A 552 33.36 0.58 11.39
N PRO A 553 32.53 0.66 10.33
CA PRO A 553 31.32 -0.17 10.23
C PRO A 553 31.66 -1.61 9.86
N LYS A 554 31.20 -2.56 10.69
CA LYS A 554 31.43 -4.01 10.54
C LYS A 554 30.16 -4.82 10.54
N ARG A 555 29.12 -4.39 11.26
CA ARG A 555 27.85 -5.12 11.37
C ARG A 555 26.67 -4.21 11.13
N ALA A 556 25.83 -4.57 10.17
CA ALA A 556 24.61 -3.84 9.86
C ALA A 556 23.37 -4.74 10.02
N MET A 557 22.26 -4.13 10.46
CA MET A 557 20.91 -4.69 10.36
C MET A 557 20.12 -3.87 9.35
N VAL A 558 19.43 -4.53 8.43
CA VAL A 558 18.55 -3.92 7.43
C VAL A 558 17.14 -4.46 7.64
N ILE A 559 16.20 -3.57 7.93
CA ILE A 559 14.79 -3.93 8.07
C ILE A 559 14.07 -3.67 6.75
N GLY A 560 13.58 -4.74 6.13
CA GLY A 560 13.04 -4.77 4.77
C GLY A 560 14.13 -5.04 3.74
N LEU A 561 13.91 -6.02 2.85
CA LEU A 561 14.84 -6.33 1.76
C LEU A 561 14.57 -5.47 0.52
N GLY A 562 13.30 -5.35 0.12
CA GLY A 562 12.88 -4.62 -1.07
C GLY A 562 13.56 -5.11 -2.35
N THR A 563 14.19 -4.21 -3.11
CA THR A 563 15.02 -4.56 -4.28
C THR A 563 16.33 -5.26 -3.90
N GLY A 564 16.68 -5.29 -2.62
CA GLY A 564 17.94 -5.81 -2.11
C GLY A 564 19.10 -4.82 -2.14
N SER A 565 18.92 -3.64 -2.75
CA SER A 565 19.99 -2.65 -2.95
C SER A 565 20.67 -2.27 -1.65
N THR A 566 19.93 -1.87 -0.61
CA THR A 566 20.53 -1.39 0.63
C THR A 566 21.47 -2.42 1.27
N ALA A 567 21.01 -3.66 1.40
CA ALA A 567 21.80 -4.74 1.99
C ALA A 567 22.98 -5.15 1.10
N GLY A 568 22.80 -5.17 -0.21
CA GLY A 568 23.84 -5.51 -1.18
C GLY A 568 24.99 -4.52 -1.20
N TRP A 569 24.68 -3.22 -1.24
CA TRP A 569 25.68 -2.16 -1.19
C TRP A 569 26.41 -2.09 0.16
N LEU A 570 25.71 -2.34 1.27
CA LEU A 570 26.37 -2.51 2.58
C LEU A 570 27.30 -3.74 2.60
N GLY A 571 26.86 -4.86 2.04
CA GLY A 571 27.65 -6.09 1.94
C GLY A 571 28.87 -5.97 1.02
N ALA A 572 28.86 -5.02 0.08
CA ALA A 572 29.99 -4.71 -0.79
C ALA A 572 31.11 -3.91 -0.09
N ILE A 573 30.84 -3.30 1.06
CA ILE A 573 31.87 -2.58 1.83
C ILE A 573 32.94 -3.59 2.30
N PRO A 574 34.24 -3.32 2.04
CA PRO A 574 35.32 -4.24 2.43
C PRO A 574 35.37 -4.52 3.94
N SER A 575 35.21 -3.48 4.78
CA SER A 575 35.22 -3.60 6.25
C SER A 575 33.98 -4.28 6.83
N MET A 576 32.88 -4.36 6.08
CA MET A 576 31.65 -4.99 6.55
C MET A 576 31.87 -6.49 6.69
N GLU A 577 31.60 -7.03 7.87
CA GLU A 577 31.72 -8.45 8.20
C GLU A 577 30.38 -9.17 8.05
N ARG A 578 29.27 -8.49 8.37
CA ARG A 578 27.92 -9.10 8.37
C ARG A 578 26.81 -8.07 8.16
N VAL A 579 25.85 -8.40 7.29
CA VAL A 579 24.59 -7.67 7.10
C VAL A 579 23.43 -8.62 7.38
N ASP A 580 22.71 -8.39 8.48
CA ASP A 580 21.48 -9.13 8.80
C ASP A 580 20.29 -8.40 8.18
N VAL A 581 19.53 -9.08 7.32
CA VAL A 581 18.31 -8.54 6.71
C VAL A 581 17.11 -9.23 7.33
N VAL A 582 16.11 -8.48 7.76
CA VAL A 582 14.82 -9.04 8.20
C VAL A 582 13.74 -8.66 7.21
N GLU A 583 13.22 -9.66 6.51
CA GLU A 583 12.18 -9.50 5.48
C GLU A 583 10.90 -10.23 5.92
N LEU A 584 9.77 -9.55 5.81
CA LEU A 584 8.47 -10.07 6.25
C LEU A 584 7.84 -10.98 5.19
N GLU A 585 8.00 -10.64 3.92
CA GLU A 585 7.34 -11.28 2.78
C GLU A 585 8.33 -12.11 1.94
N PRO A 586 8.23 -13.46 1.95
CA PRO A 586 9.13 -14.31 1.16
C PRO A 586 9.14 -14.01 -0.34
N ALA A 587 8.02 -13.55 -0.91
CA ALA A 587 7.94 -13.17 -2.32
C ALA A 587 8.94 -12.03 -2.70
N ILE A 588 9.38 -11.22 -1.74
CA ILE A 588 10.39 -10.16 -1.97
C ILE A 588 11.78 -10.72 -2.28
N LEU A 589 12.09 -11.97 -1.89
CA LEU A 589 13.33 -12.64 -2.30
C LEU A 589 13.41 -12.78 -3.83
N ARG A 590 12.28 -13.02 -4.50
CA ARG A 590 12.22 -13.07 -5.96
C ARG A 590 12.49 -11.70 -6.57
N VAL A 591 11.89 -10.65 -6.01
CA VAL A 591 12.11 -9.25 -6.40
C VAL A 591 13.60 -8.91 -6.33
N ALA A 592 14.25 -9.19 -5.21
CA ALA A 592 15.68 -8.93 -5.04
C ALA A 592 16.54 -9.71 -6.05
N ARG A 593 16.20 -10.96 -6.37
CA ARG A 593 16.91 -11.75 -7.39
C ARG A 593 16.79 -11.14 -8.79
N ASP A 594 15.59 -10.72 -9.17
CA ASP A 594 15.35 -10.08 -10.48
C ASP A 594 16.00 -8.68 -10.55
N CYS A 595 16.26 -8.04 -9.40
CA CYS A 595 17.00 -6.77 -9.28
C CYS A 595 18.53 -6.92 -9.11
N SER A 596 19.11 -8.10 -9.37
CA SER A 596 20.56 -8.39 -9.25
C SER A 596 21.47 -7.33 -9.86
N ALA A 597 21.08 -6.76 -11.01
CA ALA A 597 21.84 -5.73 -11.72
C ALA A 597 22.09 -4.43 -10.91
N VAL A 598 21.31 -4.15 -9.87
CA VAL A 598 21.43 -2.92 -9.06
C VAL A 598 21.84 -3.17 -7.61
N ASN A 599 21.87 -4.43 -7.16
CA ASN A 599 22.00 -4.78 -5.75
C ASN A 599 23.24 -5.62 -5.40
N HIS A 600 24.24 -5.72 -6.28
CA HIS A 600 25.46 -6.51 -6.04
C HIS A 600 25.19 -7.99 -5.72
N ASP A 601 24.25 -8.61 -6.43
CA ASP A 601 23.88 -10.02 -6.26
C ASP A 601 23.65 -10.36 -4.77
N VAL A 602 22.88 -9.51 -4.08
CA VAL A 602 22.75 -9.48 -2.62
C VAL A 602 22.47 -10.85 -1.97
N LEU A 603 21.71 -11.72 -2.65
CA LEU A 603 21.32 -13.03 -2.14
C LEU A 603 22.44 -14.07 -2.21
N ASP A 604 23.45 -13.84 -3.05
CA ASP A 604 24.61 -14.70 -3.22
C ASP A 604 25.83 -14.19 -2.41
N ASN A 605 25.73 -13.01 -1.80
CA ASN A 605 26.80 -12.43 -0.98
C ASN A 605 26.89 -13.16 0.39
N PRO A 606 28.02 -13.80 0.73
CA PRO A 606 28.15 -14.57 1.97
C PRO A 606 28.12 -13.72 3.25
N LYS A 607 28.27 -12.39 3.14
CA LYS A 607 28.14 -11.45 4.27
C LYS A 607 26.68 -11.13 4.58
N VAL A 608 25.75 -11.41 3.66
CA VAL A 608 24.33 -11.04 3.79
C VAL A 608 23.52 -12.24 4.26
N HIS A 609 22.75 -12.06 5.33
CA HIS A 609 21.93 -13.11 5.92
C HIS A 609 20.48 -12.64 6.03
N VAL A 610 19.61 -13.20 5.19
CA VAL A 610 18.19 -12.87 5.20
C VAL A 610 17.43 -13.80 6.14
N ALA A 611 16.74 -13.23 7.12
CA ALA A 611 15.81 -13.91 8.00
C ALA A 611 14.38 -13.50 7.65
N LEU A 612 13.50 -14.50 7.49
CA LEU A 612 12.08 -14.28 7.25
C LEU A 612 11.34 -14.08 8.57
N GLY A 613 10.66 -12.96 8.74
CA GLY A 613 9.86 -12.68 9.93
C GLY A 613 9.60 -11.20 10.17
N ASP A 614 8.94 -10.92 11.29
CA ASP A 614 8.66 -9.55 11.73
C ASP A 614 9.93 -8.90 12.30
N ALA A 615 10.25 -7.71 11.79
CA ALA A 615 11.47 -7.01 12.17
C ALA A 615 11.46 -6.44 13.59
N ARG A 616 10.30 -6.00 14.10
CA ARG A 616 10.18 -5.54 15.49
C ARG A 616 10.45 -6.71 16.43
N GLU A 617 9.84 -7.85 16.15
CA GLU A 617 10.05 -9.06 16.93
C GLU A 617 11.50 -9.56 16.88
N ALA A 618 12.10 -9.60 15.69
CA ALA A 618 13.50 -9.96 15.51
C ALA A 618 14.43 -9.03 16.31
N LEU A 619 14.17 -7.72 16.27
CA LEU A 619 14.92 -6.71 17.03
C LEU A 619 14.76 -6.88 18.54
N LEU A 620 13.55 -7.17 19.04
CA LEU A 620 13.29 -7.38 20.46
C LEU A 620 13.95 -8.65 21.01
N THR A 621 14.19 -9.66 20.16
CA THR A 621 14.54 -11.01 20.60
C THR A 621 15.97 -11.44 20.24
N THR A 622 16.61 -10.85 19.24
CA THR A 622 18.01 -11.15 18.90
C THR A 622 18.93 -10.86 20.10
N PRO A 623 20.11 -11.45 20.26
CA PRO A 623 21.12 -10.96 21.19
C PRO A 623 22.16 -10.07 20.51
N ALA A 624 22.13 -9.98 19.17
CA ALA A 624 23.11 -9.26 18.39
C ALA A 624 23.01 -7.73 18.57
N ARG A 625 24.17 -7.08 18.42
CA ARG A 625 24.31 -5.63 18.32
C ARG A 625 24.93 -5.23 16.98
N TYR A 626 24.64 -4.01 16.56
CA TYR A 626 24.94 -3.51 15.23
C TYR A 626 25.59 -2.12 15.29
N ASP A 627 26.48 -1.85 14.34
CA ASP A 627 27.07 -0.53 14.13
C ASP A 627 26.09 0.36 13.35
N ILE A 628 25.29 -0.26 12.47
CA ILE A 628 24.27 0.42 11.69
C ILE A 628 22.98 -0.39 11.80
N VAL A 629 21.89 0.26 12.19
CA VAL A 629 20.54 -0.28 11.98
C VAL A 629 19.85 0.62 10.98
N PHE A 630 19.53 0.08 9.82
CA PHE A 630 18.75 0.77 8.80
C PHE A 630 17.32 0.24 8.76
N SER A 631 16.34 1.15 8.81
CA SER A 631 14.92 0.83 8.82
C SER A 631 14.19 1.50 7.67
N GLU A 632 13.76 0.70 6.68
CA GLU A 632 12.94 1.12 5.54
C GLU A 632 11.67 0.26 5.46
N PRO A 633 10.76 0.40 6.43
CA PRO A 633 9.44 -0.18 6.25
C PRO A 633 8.68 0.61 5.17
N SER A 634 7.53 0.08 4.74
CA SER A 634 6.61 0.81 3.87
C SER A 634 6.07 2.08 4.56
N ASN A 635 5.15 2.80 3.93
CA ASN A 635 4.63 4.05 4.47
C ASN A 635 3.85 3.85 5.79
N PRO A 636 3.99 4.75 6.80
CA PRO A 636 3.38 4.59 8.13
C PRO A 636 1.86 4.51 8.16
N TYR A 637 1.14 5.00 7.15
CA TYR A 637 -0.32 4.85 7.07
C TYR A 637 -0.78 3.39 6.91
N ARG A 638 0.12 2.50 6.46
CA ARG A 638 -0.19 1.08 6.28
C ARG A 638 -0.31 0.42 7.64
N ALA A 639 -1.37 -0.38 7.79
CA ALA A 639 -1.71 -1.00 9.07
C ALA A 639 -0.52 -1.80 9.65
N GLY A 640 -0.02 -1.36 10.80
CA GLY A 640 1.07 -1.99 11.54
C GLY A 640 2.45 -1.37 11.35
N ILE A 641 2.67 -0.61 10.27
CA ILE A 641 3.98 -0.02 10.00
C ILE A 641 4.30 1.13 10.95
N SER A 642 3.30 1.93 11.33
CA SER A 642 3.43 3.00 12.32
C SER A 642 4.00 2.52 13.68
N SER A 643 3.91 1.23 14.01
CA SER A 643 4.52 0.68 15.22
C SER A 643 6.05 0.80 15.22
N MET A 644 6.68 0.88 14.05
CA MET A 644 8.11 1.10 13.87
C MET A 644 8.53 2.58 13.97
N TYR A 645 7.59 3.46 14.34
CA TYR A 645 7.84 4.88 14.56
C TYR A 645 7.49 5.30 16.00
N THR A 646 7.54 4.34 16.93
CA THR A 646 7.19 4.53 18.35
C THR A 646 8.45 4.69 19.21
N GLU A 647 8.31 5.35 20.36
CA GLU A 647 9.40 5.45 21.34
C GLU A 647 9.89 4.06 21.77
N GLU A 648 8.98 3.10 21.98
CA GLU A 648 9.32 1.73 22.36
C GLU A 648 10.14 1.00 21.29
N PHE A 649 9.80 1.20 20.01
CA PHE A 649 10.62 0.67 18.91
C PHE A 649 12.01 1.29 18.91
N TYR A 650 12.10 2.61 18.99
CA TYR A 650 13.39 3.31 18.96
C TYR A 650 14.26 2.94 20.16
N ARG A 651 13.66 2.75 21.34
CA ARG A 651 14.37 2.29 22.54
C ARG A 651 14.92 0.88 22.34
N ALA A 652 14.13 -0.03 21.79
CA ALA A 652 14.60 -1.37 21.43
C ALA A 652 15.76 -1.29 20.43
N THR A 653 15.68 -0.42 19.42
CA THR A 653 16.77 -0.21 18.45
C THR A 653 18.02 0.33 19.11
N ALA A 654 17.91 1.36 19.94
CA ALA A 654 19.03 1.97 20.65
C ALA A 654 19.75 0.97 21.55
N GLU A 655 19.02 0.06 22.20
CA GLU A 655 19.59 -1.02 22.99
C GLU A 655 20.40 -2.03 22.15
N ARG A 656 20.15 -2.11 20.83
CA ARG A 656 20.85 -3.01 19.89
C ARG A 656 21.97 -2.34 19.10
N LEU A 657 22.23 -1.07 19.35
CA LEU A 657 23.40 -0.41 18.79
C LEU A 657 24.66 -0.74 19.59
N ASN A 658 25.78 -0.87 18.89
CA ASN A 658 27.12 -0.82 19.47
C ASN A 658 27.45 0.62 19.90
N PRO A 659 28.53 0.83 20.69
CA PRO A 659 29.14 2.15 20.82
C PRO A 659 29.42 2.75 19.43
N HIS A 660 29.20 4.06 19.25
CA HIS A 660 29.23 4.72 17.94
C HIS A 660 28.15 4.29 16.94
N GLY A 661 27.24 3.40 17.33
CA GLY A 661 26.20 2.90 16.45
C GLY A 661 25.22 3.98 16.01
N ILE A 662 24.77 3.85 14.76
CA ILE A 662 23.91 4.80 14.07
C ILE A 662 22.62 4.11 13.66
N PHE A 663 21.49 4.72 14.03
CA PHE A 663 20.18 4.36 13.49
C PHE A 663 19.85 5.27 12.31
N VAL A 664 19.47 4.67 11.18
CA VAL A 664 19.03 5.39 9.98
C VAL A 664 17.62 4.92 9.64
N GLN A 665 16.70 5.85 9.42
CA GLN A 665 15.31 5.52 9.08
C GLN A 665 14.78 6.38 7.96
N TRP A 666 14.10 5.75 7.02
CA TRP A 666 13.37 6.45 5.97
C TRP A 666 12.05 7.06 6.48
N VAL A 667 11.79 8.29 6.06
CA VAL A 667 10.58 9.05 6.36
C VAL A 667 10.07 9.67 5.06
N GLN A 668 8.80 9.43 4.71
CA GLN A 668 8.18 10.11 3.58
C GLN A 668 8.10 11.63 3.83
N GLY A 669 8.46 12.43 2.84
CA GLY A 669 8.24 13.89 2.78
C GLY A 669 7.08 14.29 1.86
N TYR A 670 6.47 13.33 1.17
CA TYR A 670 5.29 13.51 0.32
C TYR A 670 4.02 12.92 0.97
N GLU A 671 2.84 13.39 0.56
CA GLU A 671 1.53 12.87 1.04
C GLU A 671 1.44 12.82 2.58
N VAL A 672 2.12 13.76 3.26
CA VAL A 672 2.29 13.85 4.71
C VAL A 672 2.24 15.31 5.14
N ASP A 673 1.76 15.58 6.34
CA ASP A 673 1.83 16.91 6.95
C ASP A 673 3.09 17.12 7.79
N ALA A 674 3.46 18.39 8.02
CA ALA A 674 4.64 18.75 8.79
C ALA A 674 4.60 18.24 10.24
N TRP A 675 3.40 18.09 10.83
CA TRP A 675 3.22 17.62 12.20
C TRP A 675 3.59 16.14 12.35
N CYS A 676 3.31 15.30 11.35
CA CYS A 676 3.70 13.89 11.33
C CYS A 676 5.22 13.72 11.29
N VAL A 677 5.92 14.51 10.46
CA VAL A 677 7.39 14.49 10.43
C VAL A 677 7.98 15.05 11.72
N ALA A 678 7.43 16.15 12.25
CA ALA A 678 7.84 16.70 13.55
C ALA A 678 7.65 15.69 14.69
N THR A 679 6.51 14.98 14.74
CA THR A 679 6.22 13.91 15.70
C THR A 679 7.23 12.78 15.61
N THR A 680 7.64 12.39 14.40
CA THR A 680 8.71 11.39 14.20
C THR A 680 10.04 11.85 14.79
N MET A 681 10.44 13.10 14.52
CA MET A 681 11.68 13.70 15.04
C MET A 681 11.66 13.88 16.57
N VAL A 682 10.53 14.36 17.12
CA VAL A 682 10.30 14.53 18.57
C VAL A 682 10.39 13.19 19.28
N THR A 683 9.81 12.13 18.72
CA THR A 683 9.84 10.78 19.29
C THR A 683 11.26 10.22 19.27
N LEU A 684 12.01 10.38 18.17
CA LEU A 684 13.42 9.96 18.11
C LEU A 684 14.28 10.69 19.14
N LYS A 685 14.06 11.99 19.34
CA LYS A 685 14.80 12.81 20.32
C LYS A 685 14.55 12.40 21.78
N GLN A 686 13.47 11.67 22.07
CA GLN A 686 13.26 11.08 23.41
C GLN A 686 14.24 9.94 23.71
N VAL A 687 14.76 9.29 22.67
CA VAL A 687 15.61 8.09 22.79
C VAL A 687 17.08 8.40 22.44
N PHE A 688 17.30 9.21 21.41
CA PHE A 688 18.63 9.53 20.89
C PHE A 688 19.04 10.97 21.22
N LYS A 689 20.32 11.17 21.55
CA LYS A 689 20.85 12.50 21.87
C LYS A 689 20.97 13.40 20.64
N GLU A 690 21.35 12.86 19.49
CA GLU A 690 21.57 13.61 18.26
C GLU A 690 20.68 13.04 17.16
N VAL A 691 19.86 13.89 16.54
CA VAL A 691 18.89 13.50 15.49
C VAL A 691 18.97 14.51 14.36
N SER A 692 19.56 14.12 13.23
CA SER A 692 19.70 14.97 12.04
C SER A 692 18.81 14.49 10.90
N LEU A 693 18.51 15.39 9.97
CA LEU A 693 17.63 15.15 8.84
C LEU A 693 18.40 15.35 7.53
N TRP A 694 18.29 14.37 6.65
CA TRP A 694 18.90 14.31 5.34
C TRP A 694 17.82 14.08 4.28
N ARG A 695 18.14 14.32 3.02
CA ARG A 695 17.27 14.08 1.87
C ARG A 695 18.04 13.30 0.82
N THR A 696 17.50 12.17 0.38
CA THR A 696 18.14 11.33 -0.67
C THR A 696 17.75 11.78 -2.08
N THR A 697 16.47 12.11 -2.26
CA THR A 697 15.88 12.64 -3.49
C THR A 697 14.61 13.44 -3.15
N GLY A 698 13.94 14.02 -4.14
CA GLY A 698 12.72 14.80 -3.89
C GLY A 698 11.60 13.96 -3.29
N GLY A 699 11.14 14.31 -2.10
CA GLY A 699 10.09 13.63 -1.33
C GLY A 699 10.58 12.57 -0.35
N ASP A 700 11.86 12.21 -0.37
CA ASP A 700 12.43 11.16 0.49
C ASP A 700 13.39 11.73 1.51
N LEU A 701 13.03 11.61 2.79
CA LEU A 701 13.82 12.06 3.92
C LEU A 701 14.46 10.88 4.64
N LEU A 702 15.66 11.10 5.18
CA LEU A 702 16.34 10.17 6.06
C LEU A 702 16.62 10.83 7.39
N VAL A 703 16.19 10.18 8.47
CA VAL A 703 16.57 10.57 9.81
C VAL A 703 17.79 9.76 10.22
N ILE A 704 18.81 10.44 10.71
CA ILE A 704 20.02 9.82 11.26
C ILE A 704 20.06 10.14 12.75
N ALA A 705 19.96 9.09 13.58
CA ALA A 705 19.88 9.19 15.03
C ALA A 705 21.01 8.41 15.69
N GLN A 706 21.66 9.04 16.67
CA GLN A 706 22.81 8.48 17.39
C GLN A 706 22.96 9.11 18.77
N ASN A 707 23.78 8.49 19.63
CA ASN A 707 24.04 8.99 20.99
C ASN A 707 25.35 9.77 21.11
N ASP A 708 26.23 9.67 20.12
CA ASP A 708 27.46 10.43 20.05
C ASP A 708 27.27 11.74 19.30
N PRO A 709 28.10 12.78 19.56
CA PRO A 709 28.01 14.04 18.86
C PRO A 709 28.00 13.86 17.34
N ALA A 710 26.99 14.41 16.65
CA ALA A 710 26.86 14.34 15.20
C ALA A 710 27.81 15.34 14.52
N VAL A 711 29.11 15.12 14.68
CA VAL A 711 30.19 15.86 14.01
C VAL A 711 30.76 14.99 12.91
N ILE A 712 30.72 15.50 11.68
CA ILE A 712 31.16 14.78 10.48
C ILE A 712 32.67 14.90 10.33
N ASP A 713 33.36 13.77 10.33
CA ASP A 713 34.80 13.68 10.02
C ASP A 713 35.02 13.80 8.51
N VAL A 714 35.36 15.02 8.07
CA VAL A 714 35.52 15.36 6.66
C VAL A 714 36.70 14.63 6.03
N ALA A 715 37.83 14.50 6.73
CA ALA A 715 39.02 13.84 6.22
C ALA A 715 38.74 12.36 5.97
N LYS A 716 38.05 11.70 6.90
CA LYS A 716 37.64 10.30 6.77
C LYS A 716 36.60 10.09 5.69
N MET A 717 35.59 10.96 5.63
CA MET A 717 34.58 10.91 4.56
C MET A 717 35.25 11.06 3.19
N ARG A 718 36.19 12.00 3.06
CA ARG A 718 36.98 12.19 1.82
C ARG A 718 37.75 10.94 1.42
N SER A 719 38.39 10.26 2.38
CA SER A 719 39.07 8.97 2.13
C SER A 719 38.10 7.91 1.62
N ARG A 720 36.95 7.73 2.30
CA ARG A 720 35.94 6.74 1.90
C ARG A 720 35.34 7.01 0.54
N LEU A 721 35.10 8.27 0.18
CA LEU A 721 34.59 8.64 -1.14
C LEU A 721 35.56 8.31 -2.29
N ALA A 722 36.81 7.95 -1.99
CA ALA A 722 37.77 7.42 -2.95
C ALA A 722 37.79 5.88 -3.02
N GLU A 723 37.10 5.19 -2.11
CA GLU A 723 37.05 3.74 -1.99
C GLU A 723 35.73 3.17 -2.54
N GLU A 724 35.77 1.95 -3.08
CA GLU A 724 34.55 1.22 -3.44
C GLU A 724 33.92 0.55 -2.20
N PRO A 725 32.58 0.50 -2.09
CA PRO A 725 31.60 0.91 -3.10
C PRO A 725 31.14 2.38 -3.01
N TYR A 726 31.69 3.18 -2.09
CA TYR A 726 31.22 4.56 -1.86
C TYR A 726 31.42 5.45 -3.09
N ALA A 727 32.57 5.34 -3.76
CA ALA A 727 32.90 6.12 -4.95
C ALA A 727 31.88 5.89 -6.07
N SER A 728 31.59 4.63 -6.42
CA SER A 728 30.60 4.32 -7.44
C SER A 728 29.19 4.71 -6.99
N ALA A 729 28.82 4.47 -5.72
CA ALA A 729 27.50 4.83 -5.20
C ALA A 729 27.19 6.33 -5.37
N THR A 730 28.03 7.22 -4.81
CA THR A 730 27.74 8.66 -4.84
C THR A 730 27.76 9.23 -6.25
N ARG A 731 28.59 8.70 -7.15
CA ARG A 731 28.62 9.11 -8.57
C ARG A 731 27.39 8.61 -9.34
N SER A 732 26.89 7.42 -9.00
CA SER A 732 25.72 6.80 -9.63
C SER A 732 24.43 7.52 -9.27
N VAL A 733 24.19 7.73 -7.97
CA VAL A 733 22.87 8.13 -7.49
C VAL A 733 22.79 9.54 -6.93
N TRP A 734 23.89 10.09 -6.40
CA TRP A 734 23.96 11.49 -5.94
C TRP A 734 24.73 12.41 -6.87
N ARG A 735 25.27 11.88 -7.97
CA ARG A 735 26.01 12.61 -9.01
C ARG A 735 27.14 13.47 -8.43
N THR A 736 27.83 12.95 -7.41
CA THR A 736 28.94 13.66 -6.76
C THR A 736 30.11 12.74 -6.41
N SER A 737 31.29 13.35 -6.30
CA SER A 737 32.53 12.74 -5.84
C SER A 737 33.19 13.55 -4.70
N SER A 738 32.49 14.55 -4.16
CA SER A 738 33.02 15.49 -3.16
C SER A 738 32.31 15.33 -1.83
N VAL A 739 32.97 15.75 -0.75
CA VAL A 739 32.32 15.80 0.57
C VAL A 739 31.20 16.83 0.56
N GLU A 740 31.41 17.97 -0.09
CA GLU A 740 30.41 19.03 -0.21
C GLU A 740 29.15 18.57 -0.94
N GLY A 741 29.27 17.65 -1.91
CA GLY A 741 28.12 17.06 -2.58
C GLY A 741 27.38 16.04 -1.72
N VAL A 742 28.06 15.31 -0.85
CA VAL A 742 27.39 14.51 0.20
C VAL A 742 26.66 15.44 1.17
N LEU A 743 27.33 16.50 1.64
CA LEU A 743 26.75 17.47 2.57
C LEU A 743 25.61 18.31 1.96
N ALA A 744 25.52 18.39 0.63
CA ALA A 744 24.39 18.99 -0.08
C ALA A 744 23.06 18.27 0.21
N HIS A 745 23.11 17.03 0.72
CA HIS A 745 21.95 16.22 1.08
C HIS A 745 21.53 16.41 2.55
N VAL A 746 22.27 17.20 3.35
CA VAL A 746 21.84 17.61 4.69
C VAL A 746 20.72 18.63 4.59
N VAL A 747 19.59 18.32 5.25
CA VAL A 747 18.44 19.23 5.38
C VAL A 747 18.54 19.99 6.69
N ALA A 748 18.81 19.29 7.79
CA ALA A 748 18.90 19.90 9.11
C ALA A 748 19.84 19.13 10.05
N ASN A 749 20.63 19.88 10.82
CA ASN A 749 21.47 19.37 11.89
C ASN A 749 20.63 19.10 13.16
N PRO A 750 21.23 18.54 14.23
CA PRO A 750 20.51 18.15 15.44
C PRO A 750 19.75 19.26 16.19
N ALA A 751 20.07 20.54 15.96
CA ALA A 751 19.34 21.65 16.57
C ALA A 751 17.87 21.71 16.11
N MET A 752 17.55 21.13 14.96
CA MET A 752 16.18 21.06 14.44
C MET A 752 15.27 20.23 15.34
N ALA A 753 15.70 19.02 15.73
CA ALA A 753 14.94 18.15 16.62
C ALA A 753 14.76 18.79 18.02
N GLU A 754 15.80 19.49 18.50
CA GLU A 754 15.74 20.24 19.76
C GLU A 754 14.72 21.39 19.70
N ALA A 755 14.70 22.13 18.58
CA ALA A 755 13.72 23.16 18.35
C ALA A 755 12.30 22.58 18.29
N MET A 756 12.09 21.46 17.60
CA MET A 756 10.78 20.80 17.51
C MET A 756 10.24 20.37 18.89
N VAL A 757 11.11 19.84 19.76
CA VAL A 757 10.74 19.53 21.15
C VAL A 757 10.45 20.81 21.95
N LYS A 758 11.34 21.81 21.87
CA LYS A 758 11.21 23.08 22.60
C LYS A 758 9.94 23.86 22.26
N TYR A 759 9.52 23.84 20.99
CA TYR A 759 8.36 24.55 20.49
C TYR A 759 7.10 23.67 20.36
N GLU A 760 7.14 22.43 20.87
CA GLU A 760 6.00 21.50 20.88
C GLU A 760 5.37 21.29 19.49
N LEU A 761 6.22 21.18 18.45
CA LEU A 761 5.76 21.09 17.05
C LEU A 761 5.23 19.70 16.67
N GLY A 762 5.37 18.71 17.55
CA GLY A 762 4.93 17.33 17.36
C GLY A 762 4.68 16.63 18.71
N ALA A 763 4.08 15.45 18.66
CA ALA A 763 3.85 14.61 19.83
C ALA A 763 4.92 13.52 19.99
N VAL A 764 4.91 12.83 21.14
CA VAL A 764 5.65 11.57 21.31
C VAL A 764 4.72 10.43 20.90
N ASN A 765 5.16 9.62 19.95
CA ASN A 765 4.39 8.49 19.44
C ASN A 765 4.69 7.23 20.27
N HIS A 766 3.65 6.63 20.87
CA HIS A 766 3.78 5.46 21.73
C HIS A 766 3.06 4.24 21.15
N ASP A 767 3.45 3.04 21.60
CA ASP A 767 2.73 1.79 21.29
C ASP A 767 1.24 1.86 21.69
N ASP A 768 0.96 2.36 22.90
CA ASP A 768 -0.40 2.47 23.44
C ASP A 768 -1.24 3.52 22.69
N HIS A 769 -0.62 4.66 22.37
CA HIS A 769 -1.23 5.80 21.70
C HIS A 769 -0.43 6.19 20.44
N ASN A 770 -0.63 5.41 19.37
CA ASN A 770 0.09 5.61 18.12
C ASN A 770 -0.64 6.65 17.24
N VAL A 771 -0.38 7.93 17.51
CA VAL A 771 -1.00 9.04 16.80
C VAL A 771 -0.64 9.08 15.31
N LEU A 772 0.56 8.61 14.95
CA LEU A 772 1.02 8.59 13.56
C LEU A 772 0.18 7.66 12.69
N GLU A 773 -0.25 6.51 13.21
CA GLU A 773 -1.10 5.56 12.48
C GLU A 773 -2.36 6.21 11.89
N PHE A 774 -3.00 7.08 12.67
CA PHE A 774 -4.25 7.73 12.30
C PHE A 774 -4.01 9.01 11.51
N ALA A 775 -2.97 9.78 11.86
CA ALA A 775 -2.65 11.05 11.19
C ALA A 775 -2.20 10.83 9.74
N PHE A 776 -1.24 9.92 9.51
CA PHE A 776 -0.76 9.60 8.16
C PHE A 776 -1.88 9.10 7.24
N ALA A 777 -2.82 8.32 7.79
CA ALA A 777 -3.94 7.78 7.00
C ALA A 777 -4.91 8.86 6.50
N ARG A 778 -4.92 10.07 7.09
CA ARG A 778 -5.73 11.21 6.62
C ARG A 778 -5.07 12.00 5.50
N SER A 779 -3.75 11.99 5.41
CA SER A 779 -3.00 12.71 4.38
C SER A 779 -2.79 11.88 3.10
N VAL A 780 -3.13 10.57 3.10
CA VAL A 780 -2.93 9.67 1.95
C VAL A 780 -3.63 10.18 0.69
N GLY A 781 -2.82 10.44 -0.34
CA GLY A 781 -3.27 10.92 -1.65
C GLY A 781 -3.53 12.43 -1.73
N HIS A 782 -3.19 13.19 -0.70
CA HIS A 782 -3.03 14.65 -0.80
C HIS A 782 -1.75 14.96 -1.58
N HIS A 783 -1.81 15.90 -2.52
CA HIS A 783 -0.69 16.22 -3.39
C HIS A 783 0.13 17.36 -2.78
N GLY A 784 1.42 17.13 -2.60
CA GLY A 784 2.34 18.10 -2.01
C GLY A 784 3.55 17.39 -1.39
N SER A 785 4.66 18.11 -1.32
CA SER A 785 5.83 17.73 -0.54
C SER A 785 6.10 18.83 0.49
N ILE A 786 6.51 18.45 1.69
CA ILE A 786 6.88 19.38 2.76
C ILE A 786 8.39 19.61 2.85
N ASP A 787 9.18 19.06 1.91
CA ASP A 787 10.64 19.14 1.94
C ASP A 787 11.14 20.59 1.94
N GLU A 788 10.50 21.45 1.14
CA GLU A 788 10.87 22.87 1.02
C GLU A 788 10.53 23.64 2.30
N ASP A 789 9.38 23.36 2.90
CA ASP A 789 8.96 23.97 4.17
C ASP A 789 9.91 23.60 5.32
N ILE A 790 10.30 22.31 5.39
CA ILE A 790 11.26 21.81 6.37
C ILE A 790 12.63 22.46 6.16
N ALA A 791 13.13 22.49 4.92
CA ALA A 791 14.42 23.11 4.62
C ALA A 791 14.41 24.61 4.94
N GLY A 792 13.34 25.32 4.58
CA GLY A 792 13.16 26.73 4.91
C GLY A 792 13.08 26.99 6.41
N PHE A 793 12.46 26.09 7.18
CA PHE A 793 12.46 26.16 8.64
C PHE A 793 13.86 25.94 9.23
N ALA A 794 14.60 24.94 8.74
CA ALA A 794 15.97 24.68 9.17
C ALA A 794 16.88 25.90 8.93
N MET A 795 16.76 26.55 7.77
CA MET A 795 17.49 27.78 7.44
C MET A 795 17.17 28.94 8.40
N ARG A 796 15.89 29.15 8.75
CA ARG A 796 15.48 30.19 9.71
C ARG A 796 16.02 29.94 11.12
N LEU A 797 16.26 28.67 11.47
CA LEU A 797 16.86 28.27 12.73
C LEU A 797 18.41 28.31 12.71
N GLY A 798 19.04 28.50 11.55
CA GLY A 798 20.48 28.29 11.38
C GLY A 798 20.90 26.82 11.58
N ALA A 799 19.95 25.90 11.40
CA ALA A 799 20.14 24.46 11.57
C ALA A 799 20.46 23.75 10.24
N ASP A 800 20.54 24.47 9.12
CA ASP A 800 20.79 23.91 7.78
C ASP A 800 22.28 23.64 7.48
N VAL A 801 23.18 24.04 8.39
CA VAL A 801 24.63 23.85 8.27
C VAL A 801 25.07 22.61 9.08
N PRO A 802 25.73 21.61 8.46
CA PRO A 802 26.25 20.45 9.18
C PRO A 802 27.43 20.81 10.09
N ARG A 803 27.58 20.09 11.21
CA ARG A 803 28.75 20.20 12.10
C ARG A 803 29.88 19.32 11.55
N THR A 804 31.06 19.89 11.31
CA THR A 804 32.21 19.18 10.71
C THR A 804 33.47 19.34 11.56
N THR A 805 34.41 18.39 11.45
CA THR A 805 35.72 18.44 12.12
C THR A 805 36.65 19.52 11.55
N GLU A 806 36.51 19.83 10.26
CA GLU A 806 37.21 20.90 9.55
C GLU A 806 36.21 21.74 8.72
N PRO A 807 36.48 23.03 8.46
CA PRO A 807 35.61 23.87 7.65
C PRO A 807 35.43 23.32 6.23
N VAL A 808 34.18 23.31 5.76
CA VAL A 808 33.81 22.98 4.37
C VAL A 808 33.23 24.22 3.69
N SER A 809 33.36 24.31 2.37
CA SER A 809 32.88 25.47 1.63
C SER A 809 31.35 25.47 1.52
N GLU A 810 30.67 26.36 2.24
CA GLU A 810 29.21 26.54 2.16
C GLU A 810 28.76 26.88 0.73
N ARG A 811 29.52 27.74 0.04
CA ARG A 811 29.30 28.03 -1.37
C ARG A 811 29.36 26.76 -2.22
N ALA A 812 30.30 25.87 -1.94
CA ALA A 812 30.41 24.63 -2.69
C ALA A 812 29.22 23.69 -2.42
N ILE A 813 28.76 23.59 -1.19
CA ILE A 813 27.56 22.81 -0.83
C ILE A 813 26.33 23.34 -1.59
N VAL A 814 26.14 24.66 -1.65
CA VAL A 814 25.06 25.28 -2.44
C VAL A 814 25.19 24.92 -3.93
N GLU A 815 26.37 25.10 -4.51
CA GLU A 815 26.60 24.82 -5.92
C GLU A 815 26.32 23.32 -6.23
N GLU A 816 26.72 22.38 -5.34
CA GLU A 816 26.37 20.95 -5.46
C GLU A 816 24.86 20.70 -5.34
N LYS A 817 24.14 21.42 -4.45
CA LYS A 817 22.68 21.34 -4.36
C LYS A 817 22.03 21.69 -5.71
N TRP A 818 22.45 22.77 -6.37
CA TRP A 818 21.93 23.16 -7.68
C TRP A 818 22.30 22.17 -8.79
N LEU A 819 23.55 21.69 -8.80
CA LEU A 819 23.99 20.69 -9.77
C LEU A 819 23.19 19.39 -9.66
N PHE A 820 22.94 18.90 -8.45
CA PHE A 820 22.12 17.70 -8.23
C PHE A 820 20.69 17.91 -8.72
N GLN A 821 20.04 19.02 -8.33
CA GLN A 821 18.68 19.37 -8.79
C GLN A 821 18.59 19.48 -10.33
N ALA A 822 19.62 20.03 -10.97
CA ALA A 822 19.74 20.05 -12.42
C ALA A 822 19.86 18.68 -13.05
N ALA A 823 20.71 17.81 -12.48
CA ALA A 823 20.90 16.45 -12.96
C ALA A 823 19.61 15.62 -12.88
N ILE A 824 18.74 15.88 -11.90
CA ILE A 824 17.43 15.21 -11.74
C ILE A 824 16.24 16.01 -12.31
N ARG A 825 16.51 17.10 -13.07
CA ARG A 825 15.51 17.98 -13.71
C ARG A 825 14.41 18.50 -12.77
N ARG A 826 14.77 18.87 -11.54
CA ARG A 826 13.88 19.48 -10.56
C ARG A 826 14.03 21.02 -10.55
N PRO A 827 13.00 21.77 -10.14
CA PRO A 827 13.13 23.21 -9.95
C PRO A 827 14.30 23.55 -9.03
N LEU A 828 15.08 24.58 -9.40
CA LEU A 828 16.18 25.05 -8.58
C LEU A 828 15.62 25.85 -7.40
N PHE A 829 16.26 25.72 -6.24
CA PHE A 829 15.99 26.62 -5.11
C PHE A 829 16.32 28.05 -5.54
N PRO A 830 15.41 29.02 -5.34
CA PRO A 830 15.69 30.40 -5.69
C PRO A 830 16.89 30.89 -4.89
N ALA A 831 17.89 31.42 -5.58
CA ALA A 831 19.00 32.10 -4.92
C ALA A 831 18.43 33.37 -4.25
N PRO A 832 18.62 33.57 -2.93
CA PRO A 832 18.34 34.87 -2.32
C PRO A 832 19.06 35.99 -3.09
N ALA A 833 18.34 37.07 -3.39
CA ALA A 833 18.90 38.22 -4.14
C ALA A 833 20.12 38.86 -3.46
N SER A 834 20.32 38.61 -2.17
CA SER A 834 21.44 39.09 -1.35
C SER A 834 22.75 38.32 -1.54
N ARG A 835 22.81 37.26 -2.37
CA ARG A 835 24.01 36.42 -2.52
C ARG A 835 25.10 37.05 -3.39
N PRO A 836 26.39 36.67 -3.19
CA PRO A 836 27.51 37.19 -3.97
C PRO A 836 27.34 36.96 -5.48
N ALA A 837 27.83 37.91 -6.30
CA ALA A 837 27.71 37.87 -7.76
C ALA A 837 28.23 36.57 -8.41
N ALA A 838 29.23 35.92 -7.80
CA ALA A 838 29.77 34.65 -8.27
C ALA A 838 28.77 33.48 -8.13
N GLU A 839 27.96 33.45 -7.06
CA GLU A 839 26.90 32.45 -6.89
C GLU A 839 25.73 32.71 -7.85
N GLN A 840 25.37 33.97 -8.06
CA GLN A 840 24.36 34.34 -9.06
C GLN A 840 24.77 33.90 -10.47
N THR A 841 26.05 34.10 -10.82
CA THR A 841 26.60 33.68 -12.12
C THR A 841 26.53 32.16 -12.29
N PHE A 842 26.88 31.40 -11.24
CA PHE A 842 26.80 29.95 -11.29
C PHE A 842 25.35 29.45 -11.35
N ALA A 843 24.43 30.06 -10.59
CA ALA A 843 23.00 29.77 -10.67
C ALA A 843 22.48 29.99 -12.11
N SER A 844 22.83 31.10 -12.76
CA SER A 844 22.47 31.35 -14.15
C SER A 844 23.04 30.30 -15.12
N PHE A 845 24.25 29.78 -14.87
CA PHE A 845 24.79 28.65 -15.64
C PHE A 845 23.87 27.44 -15.57
N VAL A 846 23.46 27.04 -14.36
CA VAL A 846 22.60 25.88 -14.12
C VAL A 846 21.18 26.09 -14.67
N GLU A 847 20.59 27.26 -14.45
CA GLU A 847 19.28 27.64 -14.97
C GLU A 847 19.23 27.60 -16.51
N HIS A 848 20.26 28.15 -17.15
CA HIS A 848 20.36 28.13 -18.61
C HIS A 848 20.54 26.71 -19.15
N PHE A 849 21.27 25.84 -18.45
CA PHE A 849 21.40 24.44 -18.83
C PHE A 849 20.05 23.72 -18.75
N GLN A 850 19.35 23.81 -17.62
CA GLN A 850 18.03 23.19 -17.44
C GLN A 850 17.01 23.68 -18.47
N ALA A 851 17.10 24.95 -18.88
CA ALA A 851 16.23 25.53 -19.89
C ALA A 851 16.67 25.26 -21.34
N GLY A 852 17.69 24.42 -21.57
CA GLY A 852 18.21 24.08 -22.90
C GLY A 852 18.94 25.23 -23.63
N ARG A 853 19.25 26.33 -22.93
CA ARG A 853 19.94 27.51 -23.49
C ARG A 853 21.46 27.35 -23.41
N PHE A 854 21.99 26.32 -24.05
CA PHE A 854 23.41 25.94 -23.92
C PHE A 854 24.42 27.06 -24.22
N PRO A 855 24.27 27.89 -25.28
CA PRO A 855 25.21 29.00 -25.51
C PRO A 855 25.23 30.03 -24.36
N SER A 856 24.08 30.31 -23.74
CA SER A 856 24.00 31.19 -22.57
C SER A 856 24.59 30.54 -21.33
N SER A 857 24.34 29.24 -21.14
CA SER A 857 24.90 28.44 -20.04
C SER A 857 26.43 28.43 -20.09
N ILE A 858 27.03 28.15 -21.25
CA ILE A 858 28.49 28.17 -21.45
C ILE A 858 29.08 29.56 -21.17
N ARG A 859 28.40 30.64 -21.63
CA ARG A 859 28.83 32.01 -21.33
C ARG A 859 28.82 32.31 -19.82
N ALA A 860 27.78 31.87 -19.10
CA ALA A 860 27.71 32.03 -17.65
C ALA A 860 28.78 31.18 -16.93
N TRP A 861 29.00 29.95 -17.38
CA TRP A 861 30.04 29.06 -16.86
C TRP A 861 31.44 29.67 -17.00
N ARG A 862 31.78 30.18 -18.19
CA ARG A 862 33.09 30.84 -18.45
C ARG A 862 33.30 32.11 -17.63
N LYS A 863 32.24 32.77 -17.17
CA LYS A 863 32.28 33.93 -16.27
C LYS A 863 32.44 33.53 -14.79
N THR A 864 32.18 32.27 -14.45
CA THR A 864 32.39 31.77 -13.10
C THR A 864 33.90 31.73 -12.81
N PRO A 865 34.36 32.13 -11.61
CA PRO A 865 35.78 32.07 -11.25
C PRO A 865 36.37 30.68 -11.52
N ARG A 866 37.52 30.64 -12.22
CA ARG A 866 38.12 29.37 -12.66
C ARG A 866 38.46 28.47 -11.47
N ARG A 867 37.87 27.28 -11.50
CA ARG A 867 38.14 26.14 -10.62
C ARG A 867 37.99 24.85 -11.42
N GLU A 868 38.49 23.74 -10.87
CA GLU A 868 38.18 22.41 -11.40
C GLU A 868 36.64 22.19 -11.38
N PRO A 869 36.01 21.82 -12.51
CA PRO A 869 34.57 21.52 -12.53
C PRO A 869 34.24 20.31 -11.67
N ARG A 870 33.08 20.32 -11.01
CA ARG A 870 32.62 19.18 -10.19
C ARG A 870 32.04 18.06 -11.04
N TYR A 871 31.76 16.92 -10.43
CA TYR A 871 31.30 15.73 -11.15
C TYR A 871 30.05 15.99 -12.02
N ALA A 872 28.95 16.44 -11.41
CA ALA A 872 27.73 16.78 -12.15
C ALA A 872 27.93 17.94 -13.15
N GLU A 873 28.80 18.91 -12.81
CA GLU A 873 29.17 20.00 -13.71
C GLU A 873 29.90 19.50 -14.97
N LYS A 874 30.84 18.56 -14.83
CA LYS A 874 31.52 17.87 -15.95
C LYS A 874 30.51 17.15 -16.83
N MET A 875 29.51 16.48 -16.24
CA MET A 875 28.44 15.83 -17.00
C MET A 875 27.63 16.85 -17.82
N MET A 876 27.27 17.99 -17.23
CA MET A 876 26.55 19.06 -17.94
C MET A 876 27.39 19.66 -19.08
N LEU A 877 28.67 19.91 -18.84
CA LEU A 877 29.59 20.44 -19.86
C LEU A 877 29.79 19.44 -21.01
N ALA A 878 29.90 18.15 -20.70
CA ALA A 878 30.00 17.08 -21.68
C ALA A 878 28.70 16.94 -22.51
N ASP A 879 27.53 17.09 -21.89
CA ASP A 879 26.23 17.09 -22.58
C ASP A 879 26.10 18.31 -23.52
N MET A 880 26.52 19.49 -23.07
CA MET A 880 26.53 20.68 -23.93
C MET A 880 27.50 20.55 -25.11
N ALA A 881 28.61 19.83 -24.96
CA ALA A 881 29.59 19.62 -26.04
C ALA A 881 28.94 19.00 -27.30
N ALA A 882 27.93 18.16 -27.11
CA ALA A 882 27.18 17.54 -28.20
C ALA A 882 26.27 18.51 -28.98
N SER A 883 25.88 19.62 -28.35
CA SER A 883 24.80 20.49 -28.85
C SER A 883 25.29 21.87 -29.34
N VAL A 884 26.59 22.15 -29.25
CA VAL A 884 27.18 23.43 -29.67
C VAL A 884 28.28 23.22 -30.71
N PRO A 885 28.61 24.24 -31.54
CA PRO A 885 29.73 24.18 -32.47
C PRO A 885 31.02 23.71 -31.79
N ARG A 886 31.89 23.08 -32.58
CA ARG A 886 33.10 22.41 -32.08
C ARG A 886 33.89 23.27 -31.09
N ASP A 887 33.89 22.83 -29.84
CA ASP A 887 34.59 23.48 -28.73
C ASP A 887 35.53 22.45 -28.08
N PRO A 888 36.87 22.57 -28.27
CA PRO A 888 37.84 21.62 -27.73
C PRO A 888 37.83 21.55 -26.20
N GLU A 889 37.51 22.64 -25.51
CA GLU A 889 37.42 22.71 -24.04
C GLU A 889 36.27 21.82 -23.55
N LEU A 890 35.10 21.92 -24.19
CA LEU A 890 33.94 21.11 -23.82
C LEU A 890 34.10 19.64 -24.23
N THR A 891 34.71 19.39 -25.39
CA THR A 891 34.93 18.03 -25.89
C THR A 891 35.87 17.23 -24.97
N ALA A 892 36.83 17.87 -24.33
CA ALA A 892 37.71 17.23 -23.36
C ALA A 892 36.93 16.64 -22.15
N PHE A 893 35.81 17.26 -21.75
CA PHE A 893 34.99 16.73 -20.66
C PHE A 893 34.27 15.43 -21.01
N VAL A 894 33.96 15.19 -22.29
CA VAL A 894 33.36 13.91 -22.72
C VAL A 894 34.29 12.74 -22.41
N GLU A 895 35.58 12.90 -22.67
CA GLU A 895 36.58 11.86 -22.40
C GLU A 895 36.79 11.63 -20.89
N SER A 896 36.50 12.64 -20.07
CA SER A 896 36.57 12.56 -18.61
C SER A 896 35.39 11.83 -17.94
N ILE A 897 34.31 11.52 -18.68
CA ILE A 897 33.18 10.77 -18.14
C ILE A 897 33.60 9.33 -17.88
N GLU A 898 33.43 8.85 -16.65
CA GLU A 898 33.92 7.53 -16.25
C GLU A 898 33.11 6.38 -16.87
N ARG A 899 31.79 6.59 -17.02
CA ARG A 899 30.87 5.59 -17.58
C ARG A 899 31.03 5.48 -19.08
N GLU A 900 31.54 4.34 -19.52
CA GLU A 900 31.81 4.09 -20.94
C GLU A 900 30.53 4.17 -21.79
N GLY A 901 29.41 3.60 -21.34
CA GLY A 901 28.14 3.67 -22.09
C GLY A 901 27.66 5.11 -22.30
N GLN A 902 27.78 5.96 -21.27
CA GLN A 902 27.45 7.38 -21.36
C GLN A 902 28.40 8.11 -22.34
N ARG A 903 29.71 7.81 -22.29
CA ARG A 903 30.68 8.38 -23.25
C ARG A 903 30.35 8.01 -24.69
N GLU A 904 29.99 6.75 -24.95
CA GLU A 904 29.65 6.31 -26.30
C GLU A 904 28.42 7.04 -26.84
N PHE A 905 27.39 7.28 -26.02
CA PHE A 905 26.24 8.11 -26.42
C PHE A 905 26.63 9.57 -26.71
N LEU A 906 27.44 10.20 -25.86
CA LEU A 906 27.93 11.56 -26.11
C LEU A 906 28.81 11.65 -27.36
N ARG A 907 29.66 10.65 -27.61
CA ARG A 907 30.45 10.53 -28.85
C ARG A 907 29.55 10.37 -30.07
N ALA A 908 28.44 9.63 -29.95
CA ALA A 908 27.46 9.51 -31.02
C ALA A 908 26.82 10.87 -31.37
N PHE A 909 26.44 11.64 -30.35
CA PHE A 909 25.87 12.98 -30.57
C PHE A 909 26.89 13.94 -31.21
N ILE A 910 28.15 13.90 -30.77
CA ILE A 910 29.24 14.68 -31.39
C ILE A 910 29.49 14.26 -32.84
N ALA A 911 29.54 12.96 -33.13
CA ALA A 911 29.70 12.47 -34.49
C ALA A 911 28.53 12.91 -35.38
N MET A 912 27.30 12.88 -34.86
CA MET A 912 26.13 13.40 -35.58
C MET A 912 26.22 14.91 -35.83
N ARG A 913 26.67 15.70 -34.84
CA ARG A 913 26.93 17.14 -35.00
C ARG A 913 27.98 17.41 -36.09
N ASP A 914 29.00 16.55 -36.16
CA ASP A 914 30.09 16.65 -37.13
C ASP A 914 29.76 15.98 -38.50
N ASP A 915 28.47 15.66 -38.73
CA ASP A 915 27.94 15.04 -39.95
C ASP A 915 28.56 13.68 -40.33
N ASP A 916 28.93 12.88 -39.31
CA ASP A 916 29.43 11.50 -39.45
C ASP A 916 28.43 10.46 -38.91
N PRO A 917 27.39 10.10 -39.70
CA PRO A 917 26.33 9.20 -39.26
C PRO A 917 26.80 7.76 -39.02
N ILE A 918 27.87 7.31 -39.69
CA ILE A 918 28.40 5.95 -39.53
C ILE A 918 29.08 5.82 -38.17
N ARG A 919 29.95 6.79 -37.83
CA ARG A 919 30.60 6.81 -36.51
C ARG A 919 29.58 7.00 -35.40
N ALA A 920 28.54 7.81 -35.61
CA ALA A 920 27.44 7.95 -34.68
C ALA A 920 26.73 6.60 -34.43
N ALA A 921 26.40 5.86 -35.49
CA ALA A 921 25.75 4.55 -35.38
C ALA A 921 26.61 3.51 -34.65
N VAL A 922 27.92 3.46 -34.91
CA VAL A 922 28.85 2.54 -34.21
C VAL A 922 28.91 2.87 -32.71
N ALA A 923 28.97 4.15 -32.35
CA ALA A 923 29.00 4.58 -30.96
C ALA A 923 27.66 4.29 -30.25
N LEU A 924 26.51 4.51 -30.91
CA LEU A 924 25.20 4.13 -30.38
C LEU A 924 25.10 2.63 -30.08
N GLU A 925 25.54 1.78 -31.01
CA GLU A 925 25.50 0.33 -30.83
C GLU A 925 26.29 -0.10 -29.59
N ARG A 926 27.51 0.43 -29.45
CA ARG A 926 28.37 0.16 -28.28
C ARG A 926 27.72 0.67 -26.99
N GLY A 927 27.17 1.88 -27.00
CA GLY A 927 26.44 2.44 -25.87
C GLY A 927 25.26 1.56 -25.45
N PHE A 928 24.45 1.07 -26.39
CA PHE A 928 23.34 0.16 -26.09
C PHE A 928 23.81 -1.19 -25.54
N VAL A 929 24.92 -1.75 -26.05
CA VAL A 929 25.51 -2.99 -25.51
C VAL A 929 25.98 -2.80 -24.07
N LEU A 930 26.62 -1.67 -23.76
CA LEU A 930 27.08 -1.35 -22.41
C LEU A 930 25.91 -1.11 -21.45
N HIS A 931 24.82 -0.50 -21.92
CA HIS A 931 23.61 -0.27 -21.13
C HIS A 931 22.88 -1.57 -20.71
N ARG A 932 23.20 -2.71 -21.35
CA ARG A 932 22.74 -4.03 -20.90
C ARG A 932 23.30 -4.46 -19.56
N LYS A 933 24.42 -3.84 -19.14
CA LYS A 933 25.12 -4.14 -17.89
C LYS A 933 25.15 -2.98 -16.91
N ASP A 934 25.10 -1.74 -17.42
CA ASP A 934 25.11 -0.54 -16.58
C ASP A 934 23.70 0.07 -16.43
N PRO A 935 23.05 -0.05 -15.26
CA PRO A 935 21.73 0.52 -15.00
C PRO A 935 21.76 2.02 -14.70
N TRP A 936 22.94 2.64 -14.55
CA TRP A 936 23.08 4.00 -14.00
C TRP A 936 23.35 5.09 -15.04
N ILE A 937 23.27 4.75 -16.33
CA ILE A 937 23.34 5.75 -17.42
C ILE A 937 22.18 6.73 -17.24
N PRO A 938 22.43 8.06 -17.27
CA PRO A 938 21.36 9.05 -17.11
C PRO A 938 20.26 8.87 -18.17
N GLN A 939 19.01 8.76 -17.69
CA GLN A 939 17.83 8.55 -18.52
C GLN A 939 17.72 9.54 -19.69
N SER A 940 18.02 10.82 -19.46
CA SER A 940 17.98 11.84 -20.51
C SER A 940 18.94 11.57 -21.67
N ILE A 941 20.11 10.99 -21.38
CA ILE A 941 21.14 10.68 -22.39
C ILE A 941 20.74 9.43 -23.16
N SER A 942 20.25 8.39 -22.48
CA SER A 942 19.82 7.17 -23.17
C SER A 942 18.54 7.39 -24.00
N GLU A 943 17.61 8.25 -23.58
CA GLU A 943 16.45 8.65 -24.41
C GLU A 943 16.88 9.36 -25.68
N ALA A 944 17.77 10.36 -25.58
CA ALA A 944 18.31 11.05 -26.74
C ALA A 944 19.07 10.09 -27.69
N ALA A 945 19.76 9.09 -27.14
CA ALA A 945 20.43 8.06 -27.93
C ALA A 945 19.44 7.17 -28.70
N LEU A 946 18.32 6.78 -28.07
CA LEU A 946 17.24 6.03 -28.73
C LEU A 946 16.58 6.84 -29.85
N GLU A 947 16.36 8.13 -29.63
CA GLU A 947 15.82 9.04 -30.66
C GLU A 947 16.78 9.18 -31.84
N LEU A 948 18.09 9.36 -31.58
CA LEU A 948 19.11 9.43 -32.63
C LEU A 948 19.20 8.13 -33.42
N ALA A 949 19.09 6.97 -32.76
CA ALA A 949 19.07 5.67 -33.43
C ALA A 949 17.91 5.56 -34.44
N VAL A 950 16.71 6.01 -34.06
CA VAL A 950 15.54 6.08 -34.95
C VAL A 950 15.80 7.04 -36.12
N TYR A 951 16.38 8.21 -35.85
CA TYR A 951 16.67 9.22 -36.86
C TYR A 951 17.68 8.74 -37.92
N LEU A 952 18.75 8.05 -37.50
CA LEU A 952 19.76 7.50 -38.41
C LEU A 952 19.19 6.33 -39.23
N SER A 953 18.41 5.45 -38.60
CA SER A 953 17.82 4.28 -39.25
C SER A 953 16.88 4.64 -40.39
N ARG A 954 16.19 5.79 -40.33
CA ARG A 954 15.34 6.29 -41.43
C ARG A 954 16.12 6.70 -42.68
N ARG A 955 17.44 6.89 -42.60
CA ARG A 955 18.29 7.35 -43.70
C ARG A 955 19.13 6.25 -44.33
N ASP A 956 19.45 5.21 -43.56
CA ASP A 956 20.32 4.13 -44.00
C ASP A 956 19.77 2.76 -43.52
N PRO A 957 19.33 1.89 -44.44
CA PRO A 957 18.83 0.55 -44.12
C PRO A 957 19.85 -0.34 -43.40
N VAL A 958 21.16 -0.19 -43.66
CA VAL A 958 22.20 -0.99 -43.00
C VAL A 958 22.32 -0.59 -41.54
N ILE A 959 22.27 0.71 -41.25
CA ILE A 959 22.21 1.21 -39.87
C ILE A 959 20.93 0.71 -39.20
N ALA A 960 19.78 0.74 -39.91
CA ALA A 960 18.52 0.26 -39.37
C ALA A 960 18.58 -1.21 -38.91
N THR A 961 19.13 -2.12 -39.71
CA THR A 961 19.30 -3.53 -39.32
C THR A 961 20.14 -3.68 -38.05
N ARG A 962 21.28 -2.98 -37.97
CA ARG A 962 22.16 -3.03 -36.79
C ARG A 962 21.48 -2.48 -35.54
N MET A 963 20.78 -1.36 -35.64
CA MET A 963 20.03 -0.77 -34.53
C MET A 963 18.87 -1.68 -34.08
N PHE A 964 18.18 -2.33 -35.02
CA PHE A 964 17.09 -3.25 -34.70
C PHE A 964 17.56 -4.44 -33.85
N GLU A 965 18.72 -5.02 -34.19
CA GLU A 965 19.36 -6.09 -33.43
C GLU A 965 19.86 -5.58 -32.06
N ALA A 966 20.52 -4.42 -32.05
CA ALA A 966 21.06 -3.83 -30.82
C ALA A 966 19.98 -3.56 -29.76
N LEU A 967 18.81 -3.10 -30.19
CA LEU A 967 17.66 -2.77 -29.33
C LEU A 967 16.79 -3.98 -28.95
N GLY A 968 17.03 -5.15 -29.56
CA GLY A 968 16.27 -6.38 -29.25
C GLY A 968 16.62 -7.00 -27.90
N SER A 969 17.79 -6.69 -27.35
CA SER A 969 18.22 -7.17 -26.04
C SER A 969 17.76 -6.25 -24.91
N LYS A 970 17.51 -6.83 -23.73
CA LYS A 970 17.11 -6.09 -22.52
C LYS A 970 18.26 -5.22 -21.99
N PHE A 971 17.92 -4.03 -21.51
CA PHE A 971 18.82 -3.21 -20.71
C PHE A 971 18.84 -3.70 -19.26
N ALA A 972 19.85 -3.31 -18.49
CA ALA A 972 20.00 -3.69 -17.09
C ALA A 972 18.74 -3.35 -16.29
N ALA A 973 18.26 -4.29 -15.46
CA ALA A 973 17.04 -4.16 -14.66
C ALA A 973 15.77 -3.75 -15.43
N GLU A 974 15.67 -4.07 -16.73
CA GLU A 974 14.57 -3.64 -17.63
C GLU A 974 14.44 -2.12 -17.81
N ALA A 975 15.55 -1.38 -17.65
CA ALA A 975 15.59 0.06 -17.90
C ALA A 975 14.95 0.41 -19.25
N GLN A 976 14.04 1.38 -19.24
CA GLN A 976 13.41 1.98 -20.43
C GLN A 976 12.79 0.97 -21.40
N ARG A 977 12.26 -0.16 -20.91
CA ARG A 977 11.66 -1.21 -21.74
C ARG A 977 10.70 -0.65 -22.79
N VAL A 978 9.71 0.15 -22.37
CA VAL A 978 8.67 0.68 -23.28
C VAL A 978 9.27 1.61 -24.34
N ILE A 979 10.18 2.51 -23.96
CA ILE A 979 10.83 3.47 -24.87
C ILE A 979 11.78 2.74 -25.83
N ARG A 980 12.59 1.79 -25.33
CA ARG A 980 13.50 0.96 -26.15
C ARG A 980 12.74 0.18 -27.21
N LEU A 981 11.66 -0.51 -26.81
CA LEU A 981 10.85 -1.30 -27.73
C LEU A 981 10.09 -0.42 -28.73
N SER A 982 9.60 0.75 -28.30
CA SER A 982 9.03 1.75 -29.22
C SER A 982 10.05 2.25 -30.24
N ALA A 983 11.29 2.51 -29.82
CA ALA A 983 12.38 2.87 -30.71
C ALA A 983 12.70 1.74 -31.69
N ARG A 984 12.78 0.49 -31.20
CA ARG A 984 13.00 -0.69 -32.04
C ARG A 984 11.91 -0.88 -33.09
N ALA A 985 10.64 -0.67 -32.75
CA ALA A 985 9.54 -0.76 -33.71
C ALA A 985 9.64 0.34 -34.79
N LYS A 986 10.00 1.58 -34.41
CA LYS A 986 10.26 2.67 -35.37
C LYS A 986 11.47 2.39 -36.27
N VAL A 987 12.51 1.76 -35.74
CA VAL A 987 13.68 1.29 -36.51
C VAL A 987 13.27 0.17 -37.46
N GLY A 988 12.50 -0.81 -36.98
CA GLY A 988 11.99 -1.93 -37.79
C GLY A 988 11.19 -1.43 -38.98
N ALA A 989 10.36 -0.41 -38.79
CA ALA A 989 9.60 0.23 -39.87
C ALA A 989 10.46 0.91 -40.95
N ALA A 990 11.71 1.28 -40.62
CA ALA A 990 12.68 1.78 -41.60
C ALA A 990 13.33 0.63 -42.41
N ILE A 991 13.29 -0.60 -41.91
CA ILE A 991 13.71 -1.82 -42.64
C ILE A 991 12.55 -2.29 -43.52
N ASP A 992 11.47 -2.75 -42.90
CA ASP A 992 10.23 -3.17 -43.56
C ASP A 992 9.06 -3.31 -42.55
N LYS A 993 7.86 -3.58 -43.07
CA LYS A 993 6.65 -3.72 -42.25
C LYS A 993 6.64 -4.99 -41.38
N LYS A 994 7.40 -6.02 -41.75
CA LYS A 994 7.49 -7.28 -40.98
C LYS A 994 8.30 -7.07 -39.71
N HIS A 995 9.49 -6.47 -39.80
CA HIS A 995 10.32 -6.13 -38.65
C HIS A 995 9.60 -5.17 -37.70
N CYS A 996 8.82 -4.23 -38.25
CA CYS A 996 7.95 -3.38 -37.46
C CYS A 996 6.90 -4.19 -36.68
N ALA A 997 6.18 -5.10 -37.35
CA ALA A 997 5.17 -5.94 -36.71
C ALA A 997 5.78 -6.84 -35.63
N ASP A 998 6.93 -7.47 -35.91
CA ASP A 998 7.66 -8.31 -34.95
C ASP A 998 8.05 -7.52 -33.68
N ALA A 999 8.57 -6.30 -33.84
CA ALA A 999 8.90 -5.44 -32.71
C ALA A 999 7.67 -4.89 -31.97
N MET A 1000 6.53 -4.74 -32.64
CA MET A 1000 5.27 -4.37 -31.99
C MET A 1000 4.74 -5.50 -31.11
N HIS A 1001 4.87 -6.77 -31.51
CA HIS A 1001 4.51 -7.92 -30.66
C HIS A 1001 5.28 -7.94 -29.34
N ASP A 1002 6.57 -7.63 -29.36
CA ASP A 1002 7.38 -7.53 -28.13
C ASP A 1002 6.93 -6.40 -27.18
N LEU A 1003 6.29 -5.38 -27.77
CA LEU A 1003 5.70 -4.25 -27.06
C LEU A 1003 4.27 -4.59 -26.59
N GLU A 1004 3.58 -5.62 -27.09
CA GLU A 1004 2.24 -5.97 -26.62
C GLU A 1004 2.25 -6.61 -25.21
N PRO A 1005 1.26 -6.31 -24.36
CA PRO A 1005 0.32 -5.19 -24.44
C PRO A 1005 0.92 -3.95 -23.76
N ALA A 1006 1.30 -2.91 -24.51
CA ALA A 1006 1.89 -1.70 -23.93
C ALA A 1006 1.06 -0.45 -24.19
N PRO A 1007 1.33 0.63 -23.43
CA PRO A 1007 0.79 1.94 -23.73
C PRO A 1007 1.19 2.49 -25.10
N PHE A 1008 0.33 2.32 -26.09
CA PHE A 1008 0.45 3.04 -27.34
C PHE A 1008 -0.04 4.49 -27.18
N TYR A 1009 0.84 5.46 -27.43
CA TYR A 1009 0.56 6.90 -27.43
C TYR A 1009 1.27 7.61 -28.58
N GLY A 1010 0.69 8.71 -29.08
CA GLY A 1010 1.29 9.48 -30.17
C GLY A 1010 1.46 8.64 -31.44
N ASP A 1011 2.57 8.84 -32.15
CA ASP A 1011 2.79 8.22 -33.46
C ASP A 1011 2.91 6.69 -33.43
N ILE A 1012 3.21 6.08 -32.28
CA ILE A 1012 3.41 4.63 -32.19
C ILE A 1012 2.12 3.85 -32.47
N ILE A 1013 0.96 4.43 -32.14
CA ILE A 1013 -0.35 3.77 -32.34
C ILE A 1013 -0.71 3.69 -33.82
N ARG A 1014 -0.36 4.73 -34.58
CA ARG A 1014 -0.50 4.74 -36.05
C ARG A 1014 0.46 3.75 -36.67
N LEU A 1015 1.72 3.77 -36.22
CA LEU A 1015 2.72 2.84 -36.73
C LEU A 1015 2.31 1.38 -36.52
N ARG A 1016 1.77 1.04 -35.34
CA ARG A 1016 1.25 -0.29 -35.02
C ARG A 1016 0.18 -0.72 -36.02
N ALA A 1017 -0.86 0.10 -36.20
CA ALA A 1017 -1.94 -0.19 -37.14
C ALA A 1017 -1.43 -0.35 -38.58
N ASP A 1018 -0.54 0.54 -39.03
CA ASP A 1018 0.04 0.48 -40.37
C ASP A 1018 0.85 -0.79 -40.60
N CYS A 1019 1.60 -1.25 -39.60
CA CYS A 1019 2.41 -2.45 -39.70
C CYS A 1019 1.57 -3.72 -39.68
N TYR A 1020 0.61 -3.83 -38.75
CA TYR A 1020 -0.31 -4.97 -38.68
C TYR A 1020 -1.21 -5.09 -39.91
N LEU A 1021 -1.72 -3.97 -40.43
CA LEU A 1021 -2.47 -3.95 -41.69
C LEU A 1021 -1.62 -4.42 -42.87
N ALA A 1022 -0.37 -3.97 -42.95
CA ALA A 1022 0.53 -4.36 -44.04
C ALA A 1022 0.94 -5.84 -43.98
N THR A 1023 1.02 -6.43 -42.78
CA THR A 1023 1.41 -7.84 -42.58
C THR A 1023 0.24 -8.80 -42.41
N LYS A 1024 -1.02 -8.30 -42.40
CA LYS A 1024 -2.23 -9.08 -42.10
C LYS A 1024 -2.14 -9.78 -40.74
N ASP A 1025 -1.70 -9.03 -39.73
CA ASP A 1025 -1.48 -9.54 -38.39
C ASP A 1025 -2.82 -9.88 -37.70
N PRO A 1026 -2.90 -10.92 -36.86
CA PRO A 1026 -4.09 -11.23 -36.07
C PRO A 1026 -4.61 -10.07 -35.21
N LEU A 1027 -3.74 -9.13 -34.81
CA LEU A 1027 -4.09 -7.95 -33.99
C LEU A 1027 -4.48 -6.71 -34.82
N GLU A 1028 -4.57 -6.81 -36.15
CA GLU A 1028 -4.92 -5.70 -37.06
C GLU A 1028 -6.21 -4.99 -36.66
N ALA A 1029 -7.28 -5.76 -36.41
CA ALA A 1029 -8.60 -5.19 -36.08
C ALA A 1029 -8.55 -4.38 -34.78
N GLU A 1030 -7.82 -4.86 -33.77
CA GLU A 1030 -7.64 -4.15 -32.50
C GLU A 1030 -6.80 -2.88 -32.69
N ALA A 1031 -5.75 -2.93 -33.52
CA ALA A 1031 -4.90 -1.78 -33.80
C ALA A 1031 -5.59 -0.66 -34.58
N LEU A 1032 -6.43 -1.01 -35.56
CA LEU A 1032 -7.23 -0.04 -36.28
C LEU A 1032 -8.29 0.61 -35.38
N GLU A 1033 -8.88 -0.16 -34.46
CA GLU A 1033 -9.82 0.39 -33.49
C GLU A 1033 -9.10 1.37 -32.55
N ASP A 1034 -8.01 0.95 -31.91
CA ASP A 1034 -7.20 1.81 -31.03
C ASP A 1034 -6.77 3.13 -31.71
N LEU A 1035 -6.37 3.09 -32.99
CA LEU A 1035 -6.03 4.27 -33.79
C LEU A 1035 -7.25 5.19 -34.05
N ARG A 1036 -8.42 4.62 -34.34
CA ARG A 1036 -9.68 5.36 -34.47
C ARG A 1036 -10.05 6.08 -33.18
N LEU A 1037 -9.83 5.44 -32.04
CA LEU A 1037 -10.11 6.04 -30.74
C LEU A 1037 -9.20 7.24 -30.47
N MET A 1038 -7.90 7.11 -30.78
CA MET A 1038 -6.93 8.19 -30.61
C MET A 1038 -7.19 9.42 -31.49
N THR A 1039 -7.68 9.21 -32.72
CA THR A 1039 -8.05 10.32 -33.63
C THR A 1039 -9.32 11.05 -33.19
N LYS A 1040 -10.29 10.38 -32.57
CA LYS A 1040 -11.44 11.05 -31.92
C LYS A 1040 -11.02 11.93 -30.74
N TRP A 1041 -10.02 11.51 -29.99
CA TRP A 1041 -9.48 12.23 -28.82
C TRP A 1041 -8.73 13.51 -29.16
N HIS A 1042 -8.08 13.56 -30.32
CA HIS A 1042 -7.35 14.73 -30.81
C HIS A 1042 -8.13 15.50 -31.88
N GLY A 1043 -9.44 15.22 -32.02
CA GLY A 1043 -10.31 15.94 -32.93
C GLY A 1043 -10.39 17.40 -32.52
N ALA A 1044 -9.62 18.25 -33.21
CA ALA A 1044 -9.81 19.70 -33.18
C ALA A 1044 -11.29 20.01 -33.40
N PHE A 1045 -11.83 20.94 -32.62
CA PHE A 1045 -13.16 21.51 -32.83
C PHE A 1045 -13.32 21.83 -34.33
N ALA A 1046 -14.30 21.19 -34.98
CA ALA A 1046 -14.66 21.37 -36.40
C ALA A 1046 -13.79 20.70 -37.50
N ALA A 1047 -13.10 19.58 -37.24
CA ALA A 1047 -12.38 18.82 -38.28
C ALA A 1047 -13.27 18.20 -39.41
N GLY A 1048 -14.59 18.37 -39.36
CA GLY A 1048 -15.55 17.95 -40.39
C GLY A 1048 -16.45 19.08 -40.93
N VAL A 1049 -16.11 20.34 -40.66
CA VAL A 1049 -16.82 21.50 -41.21
C VAL A 1049 -16.05 21.99 -42.43
N ASP A 1050 -16.62 21.81 -43.63
CA ASP A 1050 -16.15 22.50 -44.84
C ASP A 1050 -16.37 24.01 -44.63
N LEU A 1051 -15.30 24.72 -44.29
CA LEU A 1051 -15.32 26.18 -44.28
C LEU A 1051 -15.31 26.66 -45.74
N PRO A 1052 -16.12 27.67 -46.10
CA PRO A 1052 -16.06 28.26 -47.43
C PRO A 1052 -14.64 28.80 -47.70
N PRO A 1053 -14.16 28.75 -48.95
CA PRO A 1053 -12.83 29.25 -49.28
C PRO A 1053 -12.70 30.72 -48.87
N ARG A 1054 -11.62 31.04 -48.16
CA ARG A 1054 -11.28 32.43 -47.80
C ARG A 1054 -11.29 33.28 -49.08
N PRO A 1055 -12.01 34.42 -49.13
CA PRO A 1055 -11.84 35.37 -50.22
C PRO A 1055 -10.38 35.83 -50.25
N ALA A 1056 -9.80 35.89 -51.44
CA ALA A 1056 -8.40 36.24 -51.65
C ALA A 1056 -8.07 37.60 -51.02
N SER A 1057 -7.45 37.58 -49.85
CA SER A 1057 -6.82 38.75 -49.25
C SER A 1057 -5.47 38.96 -49.93
N THR A 1058 -5.37 40.11 -50.60
CA THR A 1058 -4.17 40.95 -50.88
C THR A 1058 -2.78 40.32 -50.77
N PRO A 1059 -1.89 40.53 -51.76
CA PRO A 1059 -0.56 39.94 -51.78
C PRO A 1059 0.25 40.32 -50.53
N GLU A 1060 0.78 39.32 -49.85
CA GLU A 1060 1.79 39.48 -48.80
C GLU A 1060 3.03 40.16 -49.37
N PRO A 1061 3.66 41.10 -48.65
CA PRO A 1061 4.94 41.67 -49.06
C PRO A 1061 6.04 40.60 -48.99
N GLU A 1062 6.92 40.59 -49.98
CA GLU A 1062 8.04 39.64 -50.12
C GLU A 1062 8.93 39.55 -48.86
N PRO A 1063 9.49 38.37 -48.57
CA PRO A 1063 10.41 38.18 -47.46
C PRO A 1063 11.73 38.90 -47.74
N THR A 1064 12.10 39.83 -46.87
CA THR A 1064 13.43 40.45 -46.86
C THR A 1064 14.50 39.40 -46.52
N PRO A 1065 15.62 39.31 -47.27
CA PRO A 1065 16.69 38.40 -46.95
C PRO A 1065 17.47 38.91 -45.73
N ALA A 1066 17.74 38.01 -44.78
CA ALA A 1066 18.59 38.26 -43.63
C ALA A 1066 20.00 38.68 -44.09
N ALA A 1067 20.40 39.91 -43.79
CA ALA A 1067 21.71 40.45 -44.09
C ALA A 1067 22.75 40.04 -43.04
N THR A 1068 23.87 39.58 -43.58
CA THR A 1068 25.18 39.35 -42.98
C THR A 1068 25.80 40.61 -42.37
N ALA A 1069 26.77 40.39 -41.47
CA ALA A 1069 27.57 41.38 -40.76
C ALA A 1069 28.25 42.46 -41.64
N HIS A 1070 28.34 43.71 -41.17
CA HIS A 1070 29.59 44.46 -40.91
C HIS A 1070 29.36 45.97 -40.61
N ALA A 1071 30.10 46.45 -39.60
CA ALA A 1071 30.76 47.75 -39.41
C ALA A 1071 30.21 49.08 -40.00
N GLY A 1072 30.23 50.14 -39.17
CA GLY A 1072 30.62 51.49 -39.62
C GLY A 1072 29.79 52.69 -39.13
N ALA A 1073 30.36 53.43 -38.16
CA ALA A 1073 30.47 54.89 -38.02
C ALA A 1073 29.28 55.87 -38.19
N GLY A 1074 29.17 56.77 -37.19
CA GLY A 1074 28.74 58.18 -37.29
C GLY A 1074 27.22 58.42 -37.34
N ASP A 1075 26.67 59.55 -36.91
CA ASP A 1075 27.08 60.75 -36.20
C ASP A 1075 25.78 61.56 -35.98
N ALA A 1076 25.70 62.38 -34.92
CA ALA A 1076 24.72 63.45 -34.65
C ALA A 1076 23.20 63.11 -34.69
N GLY A 1077 22.30 63.71 -33.92
CA GLY A 1077 22.33 64.89 -33.07
C GLY A 1077 20.88 65.28 -32.76
N ASP A 1078 20.72 66.05 -31.69
CA ASP A 1078 19.55 66.86 -31.30
C ASP A 1078 18.27 66.14 -30.83
N ALA A 1079 17.49 66.62 -29.86
CA ALA A 1079 17.58 67.54 -28.71
C ALA A 1079 16.12 67.96 -28.44
N ALA A 1080 15.72 67.98 -27.15
CA ALA A 1080 14.67 68.85 -26.58
C ALA A 1080 13.22 68.68 -27.13
N GLU A 1081 12.11 68.95 -26.43
CA GLU A 1081 11.85 69.62 -25.17
C GLU A 1081 10.40 69.33 -24.71
N ALA A 1082 10.21 69.33 -23.39
CA ALA A 1082 9.09 69.82 -22.58
C ALA A 1082 7.62 69.84 -23.07
N GLY A 1083 6.71 69.50 -22.14
CA GLY A 1083 5.34 70.03 -22.13
C GLY A 1083 4.38 69.37 -21.13
N ALA A 1084 4.24 69.96 -19.93
CA ALA A 1084 3.12 69.75 -18.98
C ALA A 1084 1.75 70.15 -19.62
N ALA A 1085 0.55 69.85 -19.12
CA ALA A 1085 0.01 69.81 -17.76
C ALA A 1085 -1.44 69.24 -17.77
N ASP A 1086 -1.98 69.04 -16.56
CA ASP A 1086 -3.41 69.04 -16.15
C ASP A 1086 -4.33 67.93 -16.67
N ALA A 1087 -5.35 67.45 -15.96
CA ALA A 1087 -5.85 67.53 -14.57
C ALA A 1087 -7.06 66.56 -14.55
N GLY A 1088 -7.36 65.88 -13.44
CA GLY A 1088 -8.56 65.02 -13.41
C GLY A 1088 -8.67 64.10 -12.21
N ASP A 1089 -9.08 64.71 -11.12
CA ASP A 1089 -9.36 64.25 -9.77
C ASP A 1089 -10.26 63.00 -9.57
N ALA A 1090 -10.12 62.43 -8.37
CA ALA A 1090 -11.14 61.83 -7.48
C ALA A 1090 -11.43 60.30 -7.43
N GLY A 1091 -11.09 59.73 -6.24
CA GLY A 1091 -11.81 58.66 -5.49
C GLY A 1091 -11.24 57.24 -5.66
N GLY A 1092 -10.64 56.55 -4.67
CA GLY A 1092 -11.01 56.37 -3.26
C GLY A 1092 -12.29 55.51 -3.16
N ALA A 1093 -12.40 54.36 -2.48
CA ALA A 1093 -11.58 53.58 -1.56
C ALA A 1093 -12.22 52.16 -1.46
N GLU A 1094 -11.53 51.22 -0.79
CA GLU A 1094 -12.03 50.12 0.09
C GLU A 1094 -13.39 49.43 -0.20
N GLY A 1095 -13.59 48.12 -0.16
CA GLY A 1095 -12.84 46.98 0.38
C GLY A 1095 -13.78 45.75 0.49
N GLY A 1096 -13.20 44.59 0.77
CA GLY A 1096 -13.85 43.47 1.49
C GLY A 1096 -14.82 42.55 0.73
N ARG A 1097 -14.33 41.38 0.32
CA ARG A 1097 -14.52 40.10 1.04
C ARG A 1097 -13.70 38.98 0.42
#